data_AF-A0A0L0DNE2-F1
#
_entry.id   AF-A0A0L0DNE2-F1
#
_cell.length_a   1.000
_cell.length_b   1.000
_cell.length_c   1.000
_cell.angle_alpha   90.00
_cell.angle_beta   90.00
_cell.angle_gamma   90.00
#
_symmetry.space_group_name_H-M   'P 1'
#
loop_
_entity.id
_entity.type
_entity.pdbx_description
1 polymer ?
#
loop_
_entity_poly.entity_id
_entity_poly.type
_entity_poly.pdbx_seq_one_letter_code
_entity_poly.pdbx_strand_id
1 'polypeptide(L)'
;MSVDVSEASAQLASVLAEINAAVADGSLSPDFATKLSDVYTRGHAALLKSFAAEQSYLKKAKRLNLELAEQKGPAAVAAGDGGVGDDADNGGDGTSGGDKAEKKESGVEAATRELLQHKLDLDLAESRIQTLMLTIEQLELEHAEVKAEYETLRAAEVAEVRPAFERDRKAVQALEKEATQRRSQIQNLKRTKAQLLEDASAAIKAKASYASVQKQLQSELAKHRDEAANIEAATRVFRKNMAELSEEATRRDASVAKLTAEEARLLKELEEAKTEAAQAKFAAANYASTYKEVERAVEDVESDLTKANAQVRILDEHLADMALHAKELSFEATKTHEKLTKLKREKASTLKALVRVQADVDSTRAQTMDLEMQKSELASKVRALQSSMDSAQKQAAKAAVEVDWYIYDFFNEELLGQAKAAQVKALYEENRALERELAALHTKEKSLLAVQKDLVMKNDNLARSCTQLASQLKEAEVKKAMHAMAVADFSKSTTQVAKRYKYYEKLFNTVKNERNRSVNALQQLHQEAAEYKEKLKVLANEIEILRAEITAKDKEYVANNLAFKNACTQLDALTIEVNKFLFEYKKKRDAIDQQLAEVERLNSAINSAEAAMLKLKTQYEAAVEDRNFTGIQLIDRNDELCILYEKANFQDRVLRTGELELRDREEEVRLYKLQQNELHRRVHAKQSLVSRETERTLLAEIERSTAELEAEQAKVQKLAVDLEDPSNELRWRPVPGRDPTKKELYSKLKELEERLNAKEEALLEKSLVLEEISALSRRLRTKAADGQDDTLALAKQVNEFQARIRTTTRKMMATVSELSMYQATAMKLKQEVAEKEGLLAEADERIESGLPPTAEAARAWSQHLAAQRRAALAAAGSIEGDDDMYPNDWEPKDGPPTRAKPRINAYIPHHTTGLLPIPQPFMYPRFEPSVTGSSMRHVRAASENTLARGDGDE
;
A
#
# COMPACT_ATOMS: atom_id res chain seq x y z
N MET A 1 68.36 -39.00 29.90
CA MET A 1 67.60 -37.99 29.13
C MET A 1 67.24 -38.46 27.72
N SER A 2 68.00 -39.34 27.05
CA SER A 2 67.58 -39.93 25.75
C SER A 2 66.48 -40.99 25.87
N VAL A 3 66.25 -41.56 27.05
CA VAL A 3 65.24 -42.60 27.30
C VAL A 3 63.81 -42.02 27.37
N ASP A 4 63.63 -40.86 28.01
CA ASP A 4 62.29 -40.25 28.21
C ASP A 4 61.67 -39.70 26.91
N VAL A 5 62.49 -39.26 25.95
CA VAL A 5 62.01 -38.74 24.65
C VAL A 5 61.59 -39.88 23.71
N SER A 6 62.30 -41.01 23.77
CA SER A 6 61.93 -42.22 23.00
C SER A 6 60.61 -42.83 23.48
N GLU A 7 60.36 -42.80 24.79
CA GLU A 7 59.13 -43.35 25.38
C GLU A 7 57.91 -42.49 25.06
N ALA A 8 58.06 -41.16 25.07
CA ALA A 8 57.01 -40.22 24.65
C ALA A 8 56.69 -40.31 23.15
N SER A 9 57.71 -40.52 22.30
CA SER A 9 57.53 -40.72 20.86
C SER A 9 56.82 -42.05 20.55
N ALA A 10 57.12 -43.13 21.27
CA ALA A 10 56.45 -44.42 21.12
C ALA A 10 54.97 -44.35 21.56
N GLN A 11 54.66 -43.62 22.63
CA GLN A 11 53.28 -43.40 23.08
C GLN A 11 52.47 -42.58 22.06
N LEU A 12 53.07 -41.56 21.44
CA LEU A 12 52.44 -40.78 20.36
C LEU A 12 52.15 -41.64 19.11
N ALA A 13 53.07 -42.53 18.73
CA ALA A 13 52.87 -43.44 17.59
C ALA A 13 51.76 -44.47 17.84
N SER A 14 51.63 -44.99 19.06
CA SER A 14 50.55 -45.90 19.45
C SER A 14 49.17 -45.22 19.39
N VAL A 15 49.08 -43.97 19.85
CA VAL A 15 47.83 -43.20 19.85
C VAL A 15 47.42 -42.82 18.41
N LEU A 16 48.37 -42.53 17.52
CA LEU A 16 48.08 -42.30 16.09
C LEU A 16 47.51 -43.54 15.39
N ALA A 17 47.93 -44.75 15.79
CA ALA A 17 47.35 -46.00 15.28
C ALA A 17 45.90 -46.21 15.76
N GLU A 18 45.60 -45.86 17.02
CA GLU A 18 44.24 -45.91 17.58
C GLU A 18 43.32 -44.85 16.96
N ILE A 19 43.85 -43.68 16.60
CA ILE A 19 43.12 -42.62 15.88
C ILE A 19 42.68 -43.10 14.50
N ASN A 20 43.59 -43.75 13.75
CA ASN A 20 43.26 -44.27 12.42
C ASN A 20 42.22 -45.40 12.46
N ALA A 21 42.15 -46.16 13.56
CA ALA A 21 41.12 -47.17 13.77
C ALA A 21 39.75 -46.55 14.16
N ALA A 22 39.74 -45.55 15.03
CA ALA A 22 38.50 -44.90 15.49
C ALA A 22 37.83 -44.01 14.42
N VAL A 23 38.61 -43.44 13.49
CA VAL A 23 38.09 -42.69 12.33
C VAL A 23 37.36 -43.61 11.34
N ALA A 24 37.71 -44.90 11.28
CA ALA A 24 37.01 -45.88 10.45
C ALA A 24 35.63 -46.30 11.02
N ASP A 25 35.44 -46.23 12.35
CA ASP A 25 34.24 -46.70 13.05
C ASP A 25 33.23 -45.58 13.42
N GLY A 26 33.55 -44.30 13.17
CA GLY A 26 32.57 -43.20 13.17
C GLY A 26 31.95 -42.81 14.53
N SER A 27 32.54 -43.20 15.67
CA SER A 27 32.06 -42.79 17.01
C SER A 27 33.11 -41.99 17.79
N LEU A 28 33.01 -40.66 17.78
CA LEU A 28 33.85 -39.77 18.62
C LEU A 28 33.08 -39.33 19.87
N SER A 29 33.40 -39.95 21.01
CA SER A 29 32.89 -39.57 22.34
C SER A 29 33.71 -38.41 22.93
N PRO A 30 33.09 -37.44 23.65
CA PRO A 30 33.77 -36.30 24.26
C PRO A 30 34.86 -36.67 25.28
N ASP A 31 34.80 -37.87 25.86
CA ASP A 31 35.84 -38.39 26.76
C ASP A 31 37.15 -38.76 26.05
N PHE A 32 37.15 -38.86 24.71
CA PHE A 32 38.34 -39.15 23.92
C PHE A 32 39.14 -37.87 23.60
N ALA A 33 38.45 -36.73 23.45
CA ALA A 33 39.07 -35.43 23.21
C ALA A 33 39.83 -34.92 24.44
N THR A 34 39.33 -35.20 25.65
CA THR A 34 40.00 -34.85 26.91
C THR A 34 41.28 -35.65 27.11
N LYS A 35 41.28 -36.95 26.79
CA LYS A 35 42.49 -37.79 26.80
C LYS A 35 43.56 -37.30 25.81
N LEU A 36 43.15 -36.84 24.62
CA LEU A 36 44.06 -36.31 23.61
C LEU A 36 44.72 -35.01 24.08
N SER A 37 43.95 -34.11 24.71
CA SER A 37 44.46 -32.87 25.32
C SER A 37 45.48 -33.17 26.43
N ASP A 38 45.21 -34.17 27.28
CA ASP A 38 46.10 -34.56 28.38
C ASP A 38 47.42 -35.20 27.91
N VAL A 39 47.44 -35.87 26.77
CA VAL A 39 48.66 -36.44 26.18
C VAL A 39 49.48 -35.34 25.49
N TYR A 40 48.82 -34.46 24.73
CA TYR A 40 49.50 -33.33 24.08
C TYR A 40 50.11 -32.35 25.10
N THR A 41 49.38 -32.03 26.17
CA THR A 41 49.88 -31.16 27.25
C THR A 41 51.07 -31.77 27.99
N ARG A 42 51.08 -33.09 28.22
CA ARG A 42 52.23 -33.79 28.81
C ARG A 42 53.44 -33.82 27.88
N GLY A 43 53.23 -34.08 26.58
CA GLY A 43 54.30 -34.01 25.57
C GLY A 43 54.90 -32.62 25.45
N HIS A 44 54.06 -31.58 25.39
CA HIS A 44 54.49 -30.19 25.33
C HIS A 44 55.25 -29.75 26.59
N ALA A 45 54.80 -30.18 27.78
CA ALA A 45 55.49 -29.90 29.04
C ALA A 45 56.87 -30.59 29.15
N ALA A 46 57.01 -31.80 28.61
CA ALA A 46 58.30 -32.50 28.55
C ALA A 46 59.29 -31.79 27.61
N LEU A 47 58.80 -31.29 26.47
CA LEU A 47 59.60 -30.56 25.47
C LEU A 47 60.05 -29.18 25.99
N LEU A 48 59.18 -28.50 26.76
CA LEU A 48 59.56 -27.27 27.47
C LEU A 48 60.62 -27.52 28.56
N LYS A 49 60.57 -28.67 29.25
CA LYS A 49 61.60 -29.06 30.22
C LYS A 49 62.94 -29.37 29.55
N SER A 50 62.95 -30.04 28.39
CA SER A 50 64.20 -30.26 27.65
C SER A 50 64.79 -28.95 27.13
N PHE A 51 63.95 -28.05 26.61
CA PHE A 51 64.38 -26.72 26.17
C PHE A 51 64.96 -25.88 27.32
N ALA A 52 64.33 -25.92 28.51
CA ALA A 52 64.85 -25.24 29.70
C ALA A 52 66.20 -25.82 30.18
N ALA A 53 66.39 -27.15 30.06
CA ALA A 53 67.65 -27.80 30.36
C ALA A 53 68.75 -27.35 29.38
N GLU A 54 68.48 -27.30 28.07
CA GLU A 54 69.42 -26.81 27.06
C GLU A 54 69.80 -25.33 27.25
N GLN A 55 68.83 -24.48 27.57
CA GLN A 55 69.07 -23.08 27.98
C GLN A 55 70.01 -22.98 29.20
N SER A 56 69.88 -23.90 30.17
CA SER A 56 70.75 -23.94 31.35
C SER A 56 72.19 -24.34 30.99
N TYR A 57 72.36 -25.29 30.06
CA TYR A 57 73.67 -25.69 29.55
C TYR A 57 74.34 -24.56 28.75
N LEU A 58 73.57 -23.82 27.95
CA LEU A 58 74.05 -22.64 27.22
C LEU A 58 74.54 -21.55 28.19
N LYS A 59 73.81 -21.29 29.29
CA LYS A 59 74.24 -20.35 30.33
C LYS A 59 75.51 -20.83 31.03
N LYS A 60 75.65 -22.14 31.26
CA LYS A 60 76.85 -22.75 31.85
C LYS A 60 78.07 -22.64 30.92
N ALA A 61 77.88 -22.82 29.61
CA ALA A 61 78.91 -22.63 28.59
C ALA A 61 79.34 -21.16 28.47
N LYS A 62 78.40 -20.21 28.51
CA LYS A 62 78.70 -18.77 28.54
C LYS A 62 79.49 -18.37 29.79
N ARG A 63 79.22 -19.00 30.94
CA ARG A 63 79.94 -18.76 32.20
C ARG A 63 81.38 -19.28 32.14
N LEU A 64 81.58 -20.48 31.59
CA LEU A 64 82.91 -21.04 31.35
C LEU A 64 83.73 -20.22 30.33
N ASN A 65 83.08 -19.67 29.30
CA ASN A 65 83.71 -18.75 28.36
C ASN A 65 84.10 -17.40 29.00
N LEU A 66 83.32 -16.92 29.97
CA LEU A 66 83.65 -15.70 30.71
C LEU A 66 84.86 -15.93 31.64
N GLU A 67 84.91 -17.07 32.33
CA GLU A 67 86.05 -17.49 33.15
C GLU A 67 87.33 -17.70 32.33
N LEU A 68 87.21 -18.15 31.08
CA LEU A 68 88.33 -18.26 30.12
C LEU A 68 88.78 -16.91 29.55
N ALA A 69 87.85 -15.94 29.40
CA ALA A 69 88.15 -14.58 28.96
C ALA A 69 88.86 -13.77 30.06
N GLU A 70 88.51 -13.98 31.34
CA GLU A 70 89.18 -13.32 32.48
C GLU A 70 90.63 -13.81 32.71
N GLN A 71 90.99 -15.02 32.26
CA GLN A 71 92.37 -15.55 32.36
C GLN A 71 93.33 -15.03 31.28
N LYS A 72 92.88 -14.22 30.31
CA LYS A 72 93.74 -13.62 29.26
C LYS A 72 93.64 -12.09 29.26
N GLY A 73 94.49 -11.43 30.05
CA GLY A 73 94.80 -10.00 29.95
C GLY A 73 95.79 -9.66 28.81
N PRO A 74 95.97 -8.36 28.46
CA PRO A 74 96.16 -7.91 27.07
C PRO A 74 97.59 -7.51 26.69
N ALA A 75 97.99 -7.70 25.42
CA ALA A 75 99.17 -7.07 24.83
C ALA A 75 99.07 -6.86 23.29
N ALA A 76 99.22 -5.57 22.88
CA ALA A 76 99.61 -4.97 21.58
C ALA A 76 98.65 -5.17 20.36
N VAL A 77 98.04 -4.16 19.71
CA VAL A 77 98.44 -2.80 19.21
C VAL A 77 99.53 -2.82 18.13
N ALA A 78 99.15 -2.72 16.85
CA ALA A 78 99.54 -1.66 15.89
C ALA A 78 99.50 -2.10 14.41
N ALA A 79 99.08 -1.15 13.55
CA ALA A 79 99.18 -1.08 12.07
C ALA A 79 98.18 -1.93 11.26
N GLY A 80 97.51 -1.42 10.22
CA GLY A 80 97.61 -0.13 9.56
C GLY A 80 96.56 0.01 8.46
N ASP A 81 96.26 1.27 8.19
CA ASP A 81 95.36 1.84 7.19
C ASP A 81 96.03 1.87 5.79
N GLY A 82 95.23 1.86 4.71
CA GLY A 82 95.72 2.07 3.34
C GLY A 82 95.05 1.16 2.29
N GLY A 83 94.19 1.74 1.45
CA GLY A 83 93.43 1.05 0.41
C GLY A 83 93.90 1.25 -1.04
N VAL A 84 93.08 0.65 -1.91
CA VAL A 84 92.79 0.95 -3.33
C VAL A 84 93.75 0.40 -4.40
N GLY A 85 93.15 -0.34 -5.36
CA GLY A 85 93.45 -0.18 -6.78
C GLY A 85 93.74 -1.46 -7.57
N ASP A 86 92.72 -1.94 -8.29
CA ASP A 86 92.86 -2.83 -9.44
C ASP A 86 93.58 -2.14 -10.62
N ASP A 87 94.25 -2.99 -11.40
CA ASP A 87 94.48 -2.97 -12.85
C ASP A 87 95.91 -2.78 -13.41
N ALA A 88 96.15 -3.65 -14.39
CA ALA A 88 97.17 -3.68 -15.44
C ALA A 88 98.52 -4.37 -15.11
N ASP A 89 98.56 -5.64 -15.52
CA ASP A 89 99.43 -6.22 -16.55
C ASP A 89 100.97 -6.17 -16.39
N ASN A 90 101.52 -7.34 -16.72
CA ASN A 90 102.88 -7.65 -17.15
C ASN A 90 104.00 -7.90 -16.11
N GLY A 91 104.33 -9.18 -15.96
CA GLY A 91 105.70 -9.68 -16.12
C GLY A 91 106.57 -9.86 -14.87
N GLY A 92 106.96 -11.12 -14.62
CA GLY A 92 108.35 -11.44 -14.23
C GLY A 92 108.62 -11.86 -12.78
N ASP A 93 108.55 -13.17 -12.57
CA ASP A 93 109.60 -14.05 -12.01
C ASP A 93 110.16 -13.83 -10.58
N GLY A 94 110.23 -14.93 -9.82
CA GLY A 94 111.42 -15.22 -9.01
C GLY A 94 111.32 -15.30 -7.48
N THR A 95 111.12 -16.54 -7.00
CA THR A 95 111.96 -17.24 -5.98
C THR A 95 111.86 -16.95 -4.46
N SER A 96 111.26 -17.92 -3.76
CA SER A 96 111.84 -18.86 -2.76
C SER A 96 112.20 -18.47 -1.30
N GLY A 97 111.60 -19.26 -0.37
CA GLY A 97 112.22 -19.89 0.82
C GLY A 97 112.38 -19.02 2.07
N GLY A 98 112.15 -19.45 3.31
CA GLY A 98 111.88 -20.76 3.92
C GLY A 98 112.25 -20.69 5.42
N ASP A 99 111.35 -21.18 6.26
CA ASP A 99 111.46 -21.78 7.61
C ASP A 99 112.40 -21.23 8.70
N LYS A 100 111.80 -20.96 9.88
CA LYS A 100 112.20 -21.46 11.23
C LYS A 100 111.36 -20.81 12.34
N ALA A 101 110.40 -21.53 12.95
CA ALA A 101 110.03 -21.38 14.37
C ALA A 101 109.07 -22.48 14.91
N GLU A 102 109.26 -23.75 14.52
CA GLU A 102 108.62 -24.88 15.21
C GLU A 102 108.99 -24.91 16.71
N LYS A 103 107.96 -24.98 17.56
CA LYS A 103 107.92 -25.44 18.99
C LYS A 103 107.26 -24.51 20.01
N LYS A 104 106.71 -23.36 19.62
CA LYS A 104 105.65 -22.67 20.39
C LYS A 104 104.32 -22.53 19.65
N GLU A 105 104.27 -22.94 18.39
CA GLU A 105 103.07 -22.87 17.55
C GLU A 105 102.13 -24.09 17.69
N SER A 106 102.57 -25.29 18.12
CA SER A 106 101.69 -26.47 18.09
C SER A 106 100.51 -26.44 19.09
N GLY A 107 100.67 -25.84 20.26
CA GLY A 107 99.58 -25.66 21.24
C GLY A 107 98.67 -24.48 20.92
N VAL A 108 99.21 -23.42 20.31
CA VAL A 108 98.44 -22.27 19.84
C VAL A 108 97.69 -22.62 18.56
N GLU A 109 98.27 -23.38 17.64
CA GLU A 109 97.63 -23.90 16.42
C GLU A 109 96.55 -24.94 16.71
N ALA A 110 96.73 -25.81 17.70
CA ALA A 110 95.68 -26.73 18.12
C ALA A 110 94.50 -25.96 18.75
N ALA A 111 94.79 -25.00 19.64
CA ALA A 111 93.77 -24.16 20.25
C ALA A 111 93.11 -23.20 19.25
N THR A 112 93.82 -22.69 18.24
CA THR A 112 93.23 -21.85 17.18
C THR A 112 92.47 -22.68 16.17
N ARG A 113 92.87 -23.93 15.85
CA ARG A 113 92.07 -24.87 15.05
C ARG A 113 90.79 -25.25 15.77
N GLU A 114 90.85 -25.63 17.05
CA GLU A 114 89.65 -25.94 17.86
C GLU A 114 88.74 -24.71 18.01
N LEU A 115 89.31 -23.51 18.17
CA LEU A 115 88.53 -22.27 18.24
C LEU A 115 87.93 -21.85 16.89
N LEU A 116 88.61 -22.13 15.77
CA LEU A 116 88.04 -22.00 14.42
C LEU A 116 86.93 -23.02 14.18
N GLN A 117 87.09 -24.25 14.68
CA GLN A 117 86.08 -25.30 14.57
C GLN A 117 84.83 -24.95 15.40
N HIS A 118 85.02 -24.48 16.63
CA HIS A 118 83.92 -23.99 17.46
C HIS A 118 83.26 -22.71 16.93
N LYS A 119 84.00 -21.83 16.24
CA LYS A 119 83.41 -20.68 15.52
C LYS A 119 82.61 -21.13 14.31
N LEU A 120 83.13 -22.08 13.53
CA LEU A 120 82.42 -22.65 12.39
C LEU A 120 81.13 -23.35 12.86
N ASP A 121 81.19 -24.11 13.96
CA ASP A 121 80.03 -24.77 14.57
C ASP A 121 79.01 -23.75 15.12
N LEU A 122 79.48 -22.60 15.64
CA LEU A 122 78.62 -21.50 16.07
C LEU A 122 77.93 -20.84 14.87
N ASP A 123 78.66 -20.52 13.80
CA ASP A 123 78.12 -19.92 12.58
C ASP A 123 77.12 -20.87 11.91
N LEU A 124 77.38 -22.18 11.94
CA LEU A 124 76.48 -23.21 11.43
C LEU A 124 75.23 -23.36 12.31
N ALA A 125 75.37 -23.21 13.63
CA ALA A 125 74.24 -23.17 14.56
C ALA A 125 73.41 -21.89 14.39
N GLU A 126 74.03 -20.73 14.18
CA GLU A 126 73.34 -19.46 13.94
C GLU A 126 72.60 -19.47 12.60
N SER A 127 73.23 -19.99 11.53
CA SER A 127 72.56 -20.21 10.24
C SER A 127 71.37 -21.18 10.39
N ARG A 128 71.52 -22.24 11.18
CA ARG A 128 70.44 -23.19 11.46
C ARG A 128 69.30 -22.56 12.27
N ILE A 129 69.61 -21.70 13.25
CA ILE A 129 68.61 -20.93 13.99
C ILE A 129 67.87 -19.97 13.06
N GLN A 130 68.56 -19.27 12.16
CA GLN A 130 67.91 -18.40 11.17
C GLN A 130 66.98 -19.18 10.23
N THR A 131 67.40 -20.36 9.76
CA THR A 131 66.51 -21.22 8.96
C THR A 131 65.31 -21.72 9.77
N LEU A 132 65.50 -22.08 11.04
CA LEU A 132 64.42 -22.52 11.91
C LEU A 132 63.44 -21.39 12.22
N MET A 133 63.92 -20.16 12.43
CA MET A 133 63.08 -18.98 12.61
C MET A 133 62.22 -18.70 11.38
N LEU A 134 62.80 -18.75 10.18
CA LEU A 134 62.04 -18.59 8.94
C LEU A 134 61.00 -19.70 8.76
N THR A 135 61.31 -20.95 9.13
CA THR A 135 60.31 -22.03 9.09
C THR A 135 59.23 -21.87 10.14
N ILE A 136 59.53 -21.30 11.30
CA ILE A 136 58.52 -21.00 12.34
C ILE A 136 57.59 -19.89 11.87
N GLU A 137 58.12 -18.81 11.28
CA GLU A 137 57.29 -17.74 10.70
C GLU A 137 56.38 -18.27 9.57
N GLN A 138 56.90 -19.17 8.71
CA GLN A 138 56.09 -19.83 7.68
C GLN A 138 54.97 -20.69 8.29
N LEU A 139 55.29 -21.51 9.30
CA LEU A 139 54.29 -22.34 9.99
C LEU A 139 53.26 -21.51 10.78
N GLU A 140 53.65 -20.35 11.33
CA GLU A 140 52.73 -19.43 12.00
C GLU A 140 51.76 -18.77 11.00
N LEU A 141 52.24 -18.44 9.79
CA LEU A 141 51.41 -17.96 8.69
C LEU A 141 50.43 -19.04 8.20
N GLU A 142 50.92 -20.25 7.93
CA GLU A 142 50.08 -21.39 7.54
C GLU A 142 49.03 -21.71 8.64
N HIS A 143 49.41 -21.66 9.91
CA HIS A 143 48.48 -21.84 11.02
C HIS A 143 47.44 -20.71 11.10
N ALA A 144 47.81 -19.47 10.81
CA ALA A 144 46.88 -18.35 10.77
C ALA A 144 45.87 -18.48 9.62
N GLU A 145 46.32 -18.92 8.44
CA GLU A 145 45.48 -19.18 7.28
C GLU A 145 44.50 -20.33 7.54
N VAL A 146 44.98 -21.47 8.02
CA VAL A 146 44.12 -22.63 8.38
C VAL A 146 43.12 -22.27 9.48
N LYS A 147 43.51 -21.43 10.44
CA LYS A 147 42.60 -20.97 11.50
C LYS A 147 41.51 -20.05 10.96
N ALA A 148 41.83 -19.16 10.01
CA ALA A 148 40.84 -18.32 9.33
C ALA A 148 39.89 -19.15 8.47
N GLU A 149 40.41 -20.15 7.74
CA GLU A 149 39.59 -21.10 6.98
C GLU A 149 38.67 -21.92 7.91
N TYR A 150 39.17 -22.39 9.04
CA TYR A 150 38.36 -23.09 10.04
C TYR A 150 37.27 -22.20 10.65
N GLU A 151 37.58 -20.94 10.97
CA GLU A 151 36.60 -19.99 11.51
C GLU A 151 35.53 -19.62 10.48
N THR A 152 35.89 -19.50 9.19
CA THR A 152 34.93 -19.25 8.10
C THR A 152 34.05 -20.47 7.81
N LEU A 153 34.61 -21.69 7.78
CA LEU A 153 33.84 -22.94 7.67
C LEU A 153 32.90 -23.15 8.87
N ARG A 154 33.38 -22.90 10.10
CA ARG A 154 32.56 -22.97 11.31
C ARG A 154 31.46 -21.91 11.30
N ALA A 155 31.73 -20.70 10.82
CA ALA A 155 30.71 -19.66 10.67
C ALA A 155 29.66 -20.04 9.63
N ALA A 156 30.06 -20.68 8.52
CA ALA A 156 29.15 -21.17 7.49
C ALA A 156 28.27 -22.33 8.00
N GLU A 157 28.84 -23.33 8.68
CA GLU A 157 28.08 -24.43 9.30
C GLU A 157 27.12 -23.91 10.39
N VAL A 158 27.55 -22.96 11.22
CA VAL A 158 26.67 -22.33 12.23
C VAL A 158 25.57 -21.51 11.55
N ALA A 159 25.84 -20.85 10.42
CA ALA A 159 24.83 -20.08 9.68
C ALA A 159 23.76 -20.98 9.03
N GLU A 160 24.12 -22.19 8.56
CA GLU A 160 23.17 -23.15 8.00
C GLU A 160 22.37 -23.92 9.07
N VAL A 161 23.02 -24.34 10.17
CA VAL A 161 22.39 -25.18 11.19
C VAL A 161 21.46 -24.38 12.11
N ARG A 162 21.77 -23.11 12.39
CA ARG A 162 20.97 -22.25 13.29
C ARG A 162 19.52 -22.01 12.85
N PRO A 163 19.20 -21.76 11.58
CA PRO A 163 17.79 -21.66 11.14
C PRO A 163 17.07 -23.01 11.14
N ALA A 164 17.76 -24.14 10.91
CA ALA A 164 17.16 -25.47 11.04
C ALA A 164 16.83 -25.79 12.50
N PHE A 165 17.76 -25.51 13.42
CA PHE A 165 17.56 -25.72 14.86
C PHE A 165 16.43 -24.85 15.44
N GLU A 166 16.29 -23.60 15.00
CA GLU A 166 15.18 -22.73 15.42
C GLU A 166 13.82 -23.16 14.84
N ARG A 167 13.79 -23.77 13.65
CA ARG A 167 12.57 -24.39 13.10
C ARG A 167 12.17 -25.62 13.91
N ASP A 168 13.12 -26.50 14.21
CA ASP A 168 12.88 -27.70 15.00
C ASP A 168 12.47 -27.36 16.44
N ARG A 169 13.09 -26.34 17.05
CA ARG A 169 12.71 -25.82 18.37
C ARG A 169 11.26 -25.33 18.39
N LYS A 170 10.83 -24.60 17.36
CA LYS A 170 9.44 -24.14 17.24
C LYS A 170 8.47 -25.30 17.02
N ALA A 171 8.88 -26.32 16.24
CA ALA A 171 8.09 -27.53 16.04
C ALA A 171 7.93 -28.34 17.34
N VAL A 172 9.00 -28.49 18.13
CA VAL A 172 8.95 -29.15 19.44
C VAL A 172 8.04 -28.39 20.41
N GLN A 173 8.14 -27.05 20.47
CA GLN A 173 7.24 -26.25 21.32
C GLN A 173 5.76 -26.34 20.90
N ALA A 174 5.48 -26.46 19.60
CA ALA A 174 4.12 -26.67 19.11
C ALA A 174 3.59 -28.06 19.51
N LEU A 175 4.42 -29.11 19.37
CA LEU A 175 4.08 -30.47 19.78
C LEU A 175 3.90 -30.60 21.30
N GLU A 176 4.67 -29.87 22.11
CA GLU A 176 4.49 -29.82 23.57
C GLU A 176 3.15 -29.16 23.97
N LYS A 177 2.76 -28.07 23.29
CA LYS A 177 1.45 -27.44 23.49
C LYS A 177 0.31 -28.36 23.07
N GLU A 178 0.47 -29.09 21.96
CA GLU A 178 -0.52 -30.08 21.54
C GLU A 178 -0.60 -31.27 22.53
N ALA A 179 0.54 -31.76 23.03
CA ALA A 179 0.59 -32.84 24.01
C ALA A 179 -0.06 -32.43 25.34
N THR A 180 0.14 -31.19 25.81
CA THR A 180 -0.51 -30.67 27.02
C THR A 180 -2.02 -30.51 26.84
N GLN A 181 -2.47 -30.07 25.66
CA GLN A 181 -3.89 -29.97 25.32
C GLN A 181 -4.56 -31.35 25.19
N ARG A 182 -3.89 -32.33 24.56
CA ARG A 182 -4.38 -33.72 24.52
C ARG A 182 -4.43 -34.35 25.93
N ARG A 183 -3.47 -34.04 26.80
CA ARG A 183 -3.47 -34.51 28.21
C ARG A 183 -4.65 -33.93 29.00
N SER A 184 -4.99 -32.66 28.83
CA SER A 184 -6.16 -32.06 29.50
C SER A 184 -7.49 -32.61 28.97
N GLN A 185 -7.60 -32.87 27.67
CA GLN A 185 -8.75 -33.56 27.07
C GLN A 185 -8.91 -34.99 27.61
N ILE A 186 -7.83 -35.76 27.71
CA ILE A 186 -7.85 -37.11 28.32
C ILE A 186 -8.27 -37.04 29.79
N GLN A 187 -7.84 -36.03 30.54
CA GLN A 187 -8.23 -35.85 31.94
C GLN A 187 -9.73 -35.53 32.09
N ASN A 188 -10.29 -34.72 31.19
CA ASN A 188 -11.71 -34.42 31.15
C ASN A 188 -12.53 -35.66 30.77
N LEU A 189 -12.09 -36.43 29.76
CA LEU A 189 -12.73 -37.69 29.37
C LEU A 189 -12.66 -38.76 30.48
N LYS A 190 -11.61 -38.78 31.29
CA LYS A 190 -11.53 -39.65 32.48
C LYS A 190 -12.53 -39.24 33.55
N ARG A 191 -12.76 -37.93 33.76
CA ARG A 191 -13.77 -37.42 34.70
C ARG A 191 -15.20 -37.75 34.25
N THR A 192 -15.51 -37.57 32.97
CA THR A 192 -16.83 -37.90 32.44
C THR A 192 -17.09 -39.41 32.47
N LYS A 193 -16.08 -40.24 32.15
CA LYS A 193 -16.18 -41.69 32.30
C LYS A 193 -16.43 -42.13 33.75
N ALA A 194 -15.81 -41.46 34.72
CA ALA A 194 -16.04 -41.76 36.14
C ALA A 194 -17.48 -41.41 36.58
N GLN A 195 -18.00 -40.26 36.15
CA GLN A 195 -19.39 -39.87 36.42
C GLN A 195 -20.40 -40.84 35.79
N LEU A 196 -20.19 -41.24 34.53
CA LEU A 196 -21.06 -42.20 33.86
C LEU A 196 -21.05 -43.59 34.51
N LEU A 197 -19.92 -44.02 35.08
CA LEU A 197 -19.83 -45.27 35.83
C LEU A 197 -20.57 -45.19 37.17
N GLU A 198 -20.56 -44.02 37.82
CA GLU A 198 -21.31 -43.77 39.05
C GLU A 198 -22.82 -43.77 38.79
N ASP A 199 -23.26 -43.09 37.72
CA ASP A 199 -24.67 -43.06 37.28
C ASP A 199 -25.17 -44.46 36.87
N ALA A 200 -24.34 -45.24 36.16
CA ALA A 200 -24.67 -46.63 35.81
C ALA A 200 -24.82 -47.52 37.05
N SER A 201 -23.98 -47.31 38.08
CA SER A 201 -24.08 -48.06 39.34
C SER A 201 -25.34 -47.70 40.15
N ALA A 202 -25.80 -46.44 40.07
CA ALA A 202 -27.05 -45.99 40.67
C ALA A 202 -28.27 -46.60 39.96
N ALA A 203 -28.25 -46.66 38.62
CA ALA A 203 -29.31 -47.29 37.83
C ALA A 203 -29.43 -48.81 38.09
N ILE A 204 -28.31 -49.50 38.31
CA ILE A 204 -28.31 -50.94 38.66
C ILE A 204 -28.93 -51.17 40.05
N LYS A 205 -28.68 -50.28 41.03
CA LYS A 205 -29.32 -50.36 42.36
C LYS A 205 -30.82 -50.09 42.30
N ALA A 206 -31.28 -49.15 41.48
CA ALA A 206 -32.70 -48.90 41.26
C ALA A 206 -33.40 -50.09 40.59
N LYS A 207 -32.74 -50.75 39.62
CA LYS A 207 -33.29 -51.95 38.96
C LYS A 207 -33.46 -53.14 39.92
N ALA A 208 -32.59 -53.27 40.92
CA ALA A 208 -32.69 -54.31 41.94
C ALA A 208 -33.88 -54.12 42.90
N SER A 209 -34.27 -52.88 43.22
CA SER A 209 -35.45 -52.60 44.07
C SER A 209 -36.78 -52.84 43.35
N TYR A 210 -36.83 -52.67 42.01
CA TYR A 210 -38.02 -53.03 41.24
C TYR A 210 -38.26 -54.54 41.15
N ALA A 211 -37.19 -55.35 41.16
CA ALA A 211 -37.29 -56.81 41.12
C ALA A 211 -37.85 -57.42 42.42
N SER A 212 -37.70 -56.77 43.59
CA SER A 212 -38.28 -57.27 44.85
C SER A 212 -39.78 -56.99 44.95
N VAL A 213 -40.26 -55.88 44.36
CA VAL A 213 -41.69 -55.52 44.33
C VAL A 213 -42.48 -56.43 43.39
N GLN A 214 -41.88 -56.84 42.27
CA GLN A 214 -42.49 -57.76 41.30
C GLN A 214 -42.72 -59.17 41.87
N LYS A 215 -41.93 -59.59 42.87
CA LYS A 215 -42.03 -60.90 43.51
C LYS A 215 -43.15 -60.98 44.58
N GLN A 216 -43.55 -59.83 45.13
CA GLN A 216 -44.65 -59.74 46.11
C GLN A 216 -46.03 -59.83 45.42
N LEU A 217 -46.17 -59.20 44.26
CA LEU A 217 -47.40 -59.18 43.46
C LEU A 217 -47.77 -60.56 42.86
N GLN A 218 -46.79 -61.44 42.65
CA GLN A 218 -47.02 -62.80 42.13
C GLN A 218 -47.60 -63.77 43.17
N SER A 219 -47.51 -63.47 44.47
CA SER A 219 -48.04 -64.35 45.53
C SER A 219 -49.54 -64.18 45.79
N GLU A 220 -50.12 -63.04 45.40
CA GLU A 220 -51.54 -62.73 45.60
C GLU A 220 -52.45 -63.31 44.51
N LEU A 221 -51.90 -63.54 43.30
CA LEU A 221 -52.59 -64.14 42.16
C LEU A 221 -52.84 -65.66 42.27
N ALA A 222 -52.21 -66.35 43.22
CA ALA A 222 -52.34 -67.79 43.39
C ALA A 222 -53.64 -68.23 44.10
N LYS A 223 -54.36 -67.31 44.77
CA LYS A 223 -55.52 -67.62 45.61
C LYS A 223 -56.87 -67.64 44.88
N HIS A 224 -56.95 -67.09 43.65
CA HIS A 224 -58.20 -66.95 42.90
C HIS A 224 -58.39 -68.02 41.80
N ARG A 225 -57.69 -69.16 41.88
CA ARG A 225 -57.58 -70.13 40.77
C ARG A 225 -58.64 -71.26 40.78
N ASP A 226 -59.44 -71.38 41.83
CA ASP A 226 -60.34 -72.54 42.01
C ASP A 226 -61.77 -72.36 41.45
N GLU A 227 -62.16 -71.15 41.02
CA GLU A 227 -63.51 -70.88 40.51
C GLU A 227 -63.66 -70.98 38.97
N ALA A 228 -62.58 -71.25 38.25
CA ALA A 228 -62.50 -71.07 36.78
C ALA A 228 -62.62 -72.36 35.93
N ALA A 229 -63.20 -73.45 36.46
CA ALA A 229 -63.33 -74.71 35.72
C ALA A 229 -64.46 -74.70 34.65
N ASN A 230 -65.41 -73.76 34.71
CA ASN A 230 -66.57 -73.73 33.78
C ASN A 230 -66.37 -72.90 32.49
N ILE A 231 -65.18 -72.35 32.22
CA ILE A 231 -64.89 -71.45 31.07
C ILE A 231 -64.00 -72.13 30.00
N GLU A 232 -63.86 -73.46 29.98
CA GLU A 232 -62.99 -74.13 29.02
C GLU A 232 -63.51 -74.12 27.57
N ALA A 233 -64.79 -73.85 27.32
CA ALA A 233 -65.34 -73.77 25.95
C ALA A 233 -65.04 -72.43 25.24
N ALA A 234 -64.89 -71.32 25.98
CA ALA A 234 -64.63 -69.99 25.40
C ALA A 234 -63.15 -69.78 25.00
N THR A 235 -62.22 -70.56 25.55
CA THR A 235 -60.76 -70.38 25.35
C THR A 235 -60.26 -70.72 23.94
N ARG A 236 -61.04 -71.40 23.10
CA ARG A 236 -60.60 -71.80 21.74
C ARG A 236 -60.63 -70.64 20.73
N VAL A 237 -61.58 -69.72 20.86
CA VAL A 237 -61.69 -68.51 20.02
C VAL A 237 -60.71 -67.43 20.50
N PHE A 238 -60.56 -67.26 21.82
CA PHE A 238 -59.56 -66.36 22.38
C PHE A 238 -58.11 -66.76 22.08
N ARG A 239 -57.77 -68.05 21.92
CA ARG A 239 -56.41 -68.47 21.51
C ARG A 239 -56.04 -68.06 20.08
N LYS A 240 -56.99 -68.02 19.14
CA LYS A 240 -56.74 -67.51 17.78
C LYS A 240 -56.54 -66.00 17.80
N ASN A 241 -57.40 -65.27 18.51
CA ASN A 241 -57.29 -63.83 18.62
C ASN A 241 -56.03 -63.39 19.41
N MET A 242 -55.60 -64.16 20.42
CA MET A 242 -54.35 -63.91 21.16
C MET A 242 -53.09 -64.21 20.33
N ALA A 243 -53.14 -65.17 19.42
CA ALA A 243 -52.03 -65.42 18.49
C ALA A 243 -51.89 -64.28 17.46
N GLU A 244 -53.00 -63.81 16.90
CA GLU A 244 -53.05 -62.67 15.98
C GLU A 244 -52.65 -61.35 16.67
N LEU A 245 -53.10 -61.12 17.91
CA LEU A 245 -52.65 -60.00 18.74
C LEU A 245 -51.17 -60.11 19.14
N SER A 246 -50.62 -61.31 19.31
CA SER A 246 -49.18 -61.49 19.57
C SER A 246 -48.30 -61.28 18.32
N GLU A 247 -48.80 -61.63 17.13
CA GLU A 247 -48.14 -61.29 15.86
C GLU A 247 -48.22 -59.79 15.57
N GLU A 248 -49.34 -59.15 15.90
CA GLU A 248 -49.45 -57.70 15.83
C GLU A 248 -48.61 -56.97 16.88
N ALA A 249 -48.48 -57.51 18.10
CA ALA A 249 -47.61 -56.98 19.14
C ALA A 249 -46.14 -57.09 18.72
N THR A 250 -45.70 -58.23 18.18
CA THR A 250 -44.33 -58.38 17.65
C THR A 250 -44.06 -57.51 16.43
N ARG A 251 -45.06 -57.26 15.56
CA ARG A 251 -44.95 -56.27 14.47
C ARG A 251 -44.87 -54.84 14.97
N ARG A 252 -45.66 -54.48 15.99
CA ARG A 252 -45.59 -53.15 16.64
C ARG A 252 -44.27 -52.98 17.39
N ASP A 253 -43.78 -53.98 18.09
CA ASP A 253 -42.47 -53.98 18.77
C ASP A 253 -41.33 -53.86 17.76
N ALA A 254 -41.41 -54.53 16.60
CA ALA A 254 -40.45 -54.35 15.52
C ALA A 254 -40.52 -52.96 14.88
N SER A 255 -41.72 -52.35 14.82
CA SER A 255 -41.90 -50.96 14.36
C SER A 255 -41.36 -49.95 15.37
N VAL A 256 -41.57 -50.19 16.67
CA VAL A 256 -41.02 -49.38 17.77
C VAL A 256 -39.50 -49.52 17.83
N ALA A 257 -38.94 -50.70 17.61
CA ALA A 257 -37.50 -50.91 17.50
C ALA A 257 -36.87 -50.17 16.30
N LYS A 258 -37.58 -50.08 15.17
CA LYS A 258 -37.14 -49.29 14.01
C LYS A 258 -37.21 -47.78 14.29
N LEU A 259 -38.31 -47.31 14.87
CA LEU A 259 -38.48 -45.90 15.23
C LEU A 259 -37.49 -45.46 16.32
N THR A 260 -37.21 -46.29 17.32
CA THR A 260 -36.20 -46.01 18.37
C THR A 260 -34.77 -46.04 17.81
N ALA A 261 -34.49 -46.88 16.80
CA ALA A 261 -33.22 -46.85 16.09
C ALA A 261 -33.06 -45.60 15.20
N GLU A 262 -34.14 -45.15 14.55
CA GLU A 262 -34.16 -43.89 13.81
C GLU A 262 -34.04 -42.67 14.75
N GLU A 263 -34.69 -42.68 15.90
CA GLU A 263 -34.61 -41.64 16.92
C GLU A 263 -33.20 -41.57 17.54
N ALA A 264 -32.56 -42.71 17.80
CA ALA A 264 -31.16 -42.78 18.24
C ALA A 264 -30.18 -42.29 17.16
N ARG A 265 -30.47 -42.55 15.88
CA ARG A 265 -29.67 -42.05 14.76
C ARG A 265 -29.82 -40.54 14.59
N LEU A 266 -31.05 -40.02 14.66
CA LEU A 266 -31.34 -38.58 14.60
C LEU A 266 -30.74 -37.83 15.80
N LEU A 267 -30.75 -38.42 17.00
CA LEU A 267 -30.07 -37.85 18.18
C LEU A 267 -28.55 -37.78 17.99
N LYS A 268 -27.96 -38.77 17.33
CA LYS A 268 -26.53 -38.79 17.04
C LYS A 268 -26.16 -37.76 15.97
N GLU A 269 -26.96 -37.65 14.91
CA GLU A 269 -26.83 -36.61 13.87
C GLU A 269 -27.05 -35.19 14.47
N LEU A 270 -27.96 -35.04 15.44
CA LEU A 270 -28.19 -33.78 16.16
C LEU A 270 -27.00 -33.40 17.07
N GLU A 271 -26.40 -34.35 17.77
CA GLU A 271 -25.20 -34.11 18.59
C GLU A 271 -23.97 -33.80 17.71
N GLU A 272 -23.79 -34.51 16.60
CA GLU A 272 -22.76 -34.21 15.61
C GLU A 272 -22.96 -32.80 15.03
N ALA A 273 -24.17 -32.43 14.61
CA ALA A 273 -24.50 -31.09 14.15
C ALA A 273 -24.31 -30.00 15.22
N LYS A 274 -24.59 -30.28 16.49
CA LYS A 274 -24.31 -29.34 17.60
C LYS A 274 -22.81 -29.15 17.81
N THR A 275 -22.02 -30.21 17.71
CA THR A 275 -20.55 -30.11 17.83
C THR A 275 -19.93 -29.36 16.66
N GLU A 276 -20.44 -29.57 15.44
CA GLU A 276 -20.04 -28.82 14.25
C GLU A 276 -20.48 -27.35 14.34
N ALA A 277 -21.68 -27.05 14.84
CA ALA A 277 -22.15 -25.69 15.07
C ALA A 277 -21.34 -24.97 16.18
N ALA A 278 -20.89 -25.69 17.21
CA ALA A 278 -20.02 -25.15 18.25
C ALA A 278 -18.60 -24.87 17.71
N GLN A 279 -18.06 -25.77 16.89
CA GLN A 279 -16.78 -25.57 16.20
C GLN A 279 -16.87 -24.42 15.18
N ALA A 280 -17.97 -24.31 14.44
CA ALA A 280 -18.23 -23.21 13.51
C ALA A 280 -18.39 -21.87 14.24
N LYS A 281 -19.04 -21.82 15.41
CA LYS A 281 -19.10 -20.62 16.26
C LYS A 281 -17.74 -20.22 16.81
N PHE A 282 -16.91 -21.17 17.24
CA PHE A 282 -15.56 -20.90 17.72
C PHE A 282 -14.65 -20.42 16.58
N ALA A 283 -14.76 -21.03 15.40
CA ALA A 283 -14.08 -20.59 14.19
C ALA A 283 -14.54 -19.18 13.77
N ALA A 284 -15.85 -18.89 13.79
CA ALA A 284 -16.39 -17.57 13.48
C ALA A 284 -15.93 -16.50 14.49
N ALA A 285 -15.81 -16.84 15.78
CA ALA A 285 -15.27 -15.93 16.79
C ALA A 285 -13.77 -15.65 16.58
N ASN A 286 -12.99 -16.67 16.20
CA ASN A 286 -11.58 -16.49 15.83
C ASN A 286 -11.45 -15.66 14.54
N TYR A 287 -12.27 -15.94 13.53
CA TYR A 287 -12.32 -15.15 12.30
C TYR A 287 -12.71 -13.71 12.57
N ALA A 288 -13.67 -13.43 13.46
CA ALA A 288 -14.05 -12.08 13.86
C ALA A 288 -12.93 -11.34 14.62
N SER A 289 -12.14 -12.05 15.44
CA SER A 289 -10.95 -11.49 16.08
C SER A 289 -9.88 -11.12 15.05
N THR A 290 -9.59 -12.04 14.11
CA THR A 290 -8.63 -11.77 13.04
C THR A 290 -9.11 -10.68 12.08
N TYR A 291 -10.43 -10.57 11.86
CA TYR A 291 -11.00 -9.53 11.02
C TYR A 291 -10.83 -8.15 11.66
N LYS A 292 -11.01 -8.03 12.98
CA LYS A 292 -10.72 -6.79 13.72
C LYS A 292 -9.23 -6.43 13.74
N GLU A 293 -8.34 -7.41 13.78
CA GLU A 293 -6.89 -7.18 13.66
C GLU A 293 -6.52 -6.72 12.25
N VAL A 294 -7.15 -7.29 11.22
CA VAL A 294 -6.98 -6.86 9.83
C VAL A 294 -7.60 -5.48 9.59
N GLU A 295 -8.76 -5.17 10.15
CA GLU A 295 -9.37 -3.83 10.08
C GLU A 295 -8.45 -2.77 10.71
N ARG A 296 -7.86 -3.05 11.88
CA ARG A 296 -6.86 -2.17 12.49
C ARG A 296 -5.62 -2.01 11.63
N ALA A 297 -5.13 -3.09 11.02
CA ALA A 297 -4.00 -3.02 10.10
C ALA A 297 -4.33 -2.23 8.83
N VAL A 298 -5.57 -2.30 8.33
CA VAL A 298 -6.05 -1.48 7.21
C VAL A 298 -6.15 -0.01 7.62
N GLU A 299 -6.70 0.30 8.79
CA GLU A 299 -6.74 1.66 9.33
C GLU A 299 -5.33 2.26 9.54
N ASP A 300 -4.37 1.46 10.02
CA ASP A 300 -2.98 1.88 10.17
C ASP A 300 -2.32 2.13 8.80
N VAL A 301 -2.56 1.26 7.81
CA VAL A 301 -2.07 1.44 6.44
C VAL A 301 -2.73 2.65 5.77
N GLU A 302 -4.01 2.93 6.01
CA GLU A 302 -4.68 4.15 5.52
C GLU A 302 -4.12 5.41 6.20
N SER A 303 -3.80 5.34 7.51
CA SER A 303 -3.10 6.40 8.23
C SER A 303 -1.71 6.67 7.65
N ASP A 304 -0.97 5.62 7.29
CA ASP A 304 0.37 5.77 6.71
C ASP A 304 0.32 6.20 5.24
N LEU A 305 -0.68 5.76 4.47
CA LEU A 305 -0.94 6.24 3.12
C LEU A 305 -1.32 7.73 3.11
N THR A 306 -2.12 8.19 4.08
CA THR A 306 -2.48 9.61 4.20
C THR A 306 -1.28 10.47 4.60
N LYS A 307 -0.40 9.99 5.49
CA LYS A 307 0.88 10.66 5.81
C LYS A 307 1.84 10.69 4.62
N ALA A 308 1.96 9.59 3.88
CA ALA A 308 2.77 9.51 2.67
C ALA A 308 2.25 10.43 1.57
N ASN A 309 0.92 10.48 1.35
CA ASN A 309 0.30 11.41 0.41
C ASN A 309 0.48 12.87 0.83
N ALA A 310 0.45 13.18 2.14
CA ALA A 310 0.77 14.52 2.64
C ALA A 310 2.25 14.88 2.40
N GLN A 311 3.18 13.94 2.57
CA GLN A 311 4.60 14.13 2.27
C GLN A 311 4.86 14.30 0.76
N VAL A 312 4.20 13.52 -0.09
CA VAL A 312 4.26 13.71 -1.56
C VAL A 312 3.74 15.09 -1.94
N ARG A 313 2.65 15.56 -1.32
CA ARG A 313 2.11 16.89 -1.59
C ARG A 313 3.05 18.02 -1.16
N ILE A 314 3.74 17.86 -0.02
CA ILE A 314 4.79 18.80 0.43
C ILE A 314 5.98 18.77 -0.53
N LEU A 315 6.37 17.60 -1.04
CA LEU A 315 7.43 17.47 -2.04
C LEU A 315 7.04 18.10 -3.38
N ASP A 316 5.79 17.97 -3.81
CA ASP A 316 5.26 18.63 -5.02
C ASP A 316 5.22 20.16 -4.85
N GLU A 317 4.84 20.65 -3.67
CA GLU A 317 4.90 22.08 -3.32
C GLU A 317 6.36 22.58 -3.37
N HIS A 318 7.32 21.83 -2.81
CA HIS A 318 8.75 22.16 -2.89
C HIS A 318 9.31 22.08 -4.33
N LEU A 319 8.87 21.13 -5.15
CA LEU A 319 9.25 21.04 -6.55
C LEU A 319 8.69 22.22 -7.36
N ALA A 320 7.46 22.67 -7.06
CA ALA A 320 6.88 23.85 -7.65
C ALA A 320 7.65 25.13 -7.27
N ASP A 321 8.02 25.28 -6.00
CA ASP A 321 8.84 26.39 -5.51
C ASP A 321 10.24 26.39 -6.13
N MET A 322 10.88 25.22 -6.22
CA MET A 322 12.17 25.06 -6.91
C MET A 322 12.08 25.38 -8.39
N ALA A 323 10.99 25.01 -9.07
CA ALA A 323 10.76 25.36 -10.48
C ALA A 323 10.55 26.88 -10.66
N LEU A 324 9.87 27.53 -9.72
CA LEU A 324 9.69 28.98 -9.69
C LEU A 324 11.04 29.70 -9.49
N HIS A 325 11.84 29.25 -8.53
CA HIS A 325 13.20 29.76 -8.31
C HIS A 325 14.15 29.50 -9.49
N ALA A 326 14.08 28.33 -10.13
CA ALA A 326 14.86 28.06 -11.34
C ALA A 326 14.45 29.01 -12.49
N LYS A 327 13.17 29.36 -12.59
CA LYS A 327 12.66 30.31 -13.58
C LYS A 327 13.12 31.74 -13.27
N GLU A 328 13.10 32.15 -12.01
CA GLU A 328 13.67 33.44 -11.56
C GLU A 328 15.18 33.54 -11.83
N LEU A 329 15.95 32.51 -11.47
CA LEU A 329 17.38 32.42 -11.78
C LEU A 329 17.66 32.44 -13.28
N SER A 330 16.84 31.77 -14.09
CA SER A 330 16.95 31.82 -15.56
C SER A 330 16.67 33.22 -16.11
N PHE A 331 15.73 33.95 -15.51
CA PHE A 331 15.39 35.32 -15.88
C PHE A 331 16.48 36.32 -15.44
N GLU A 332 17.12 36.09 -14.30
CA GLU A 332 18.30 36.87 -13.90
C GLU A 332 19.51 36.56 -14.79
N ALA A 333 19.69 35.31 -15.20
CA ALA A 333 20.73 34.89 -16.14
C ALA A 333 20.53 35.53 -17.53
N THR A 334 19.30 35.61 -18.05
CA THR A 334 19.02 36.32 -19.31
C THR A 334 19.23 37.82 -19.18
N LYS A 335 18.79 38.44 -18.07
CA LYS A 335 19.01 39.88 -17.81
C LYS A 335 20.48 40.24 -17.65
N THR A 336 21.28 39.38 -17.01
CA THR A 336 22.75 39.56 -16.91
C THR A 336 23.43 39.31 -18.24
N HIS A 337 22.98 38.34 -19.04
CA HIS A 337 23.45 38.11 -20.39
C HIS A 337 23.15 39.30 -21.33
N GLU A 338 21.97 39.92 -21.22
CA GLU A 338 21.62 41.14 -21.95
C GLU A 338 22.49 42.34 -21.53
N LYS A 339 22.78 42.49 -20.22
CA LYS A 339 23.73 43.51 -19.74
C LYS A 339 25.15 43.26 -20.27
N LEU A 340 25.59 42.00 -20.28
CA LEU A 340 26.93 41.60 -20.74
C LEU A 340 27.07 41.75 -22.26
N THR A 341 26.01 41.51 -23.04
CA THR A 341 25.99 41.76 -24.49
C THR A 341 25.95 43.26 -24.81
N LYS A 342 25.26 44.09 -24.01
CA LYS A 342 25.34 45.57 -24.11
C LYS A 342 26.76 46.07 -23.82
N LEU A 343 27.38 45.61 -22.71
CA LEU A 343 28.76 45.94 -22.37
C LEU A 343 29.77 45.46 -23.43
N LYS A 344 29.56 44.30 -24.05
CA LYS A 344 30.37 43.83 -25.19
C LYS A 344 30.24 44.74 -26.42
N ARG A 345 29.03 45.23 -26.73
CA ARG A 345 28.81 46.20 -27.82
C ARG A 345 29.42 47.56 -27.52
N GLU A 346 29.34 48.03 -26.28
CA GLU A 346 30.00 49.25 -25.82
C GLU A 346 31.53 49.12 -25.88
N LYS A 347 32.10 48.00 -25.42
CA LYS A 347 33.54 47.69 -25.56
C LYS A 347 33.98 47.63 -27.02
N ALA A 348 33.17 47.07 -27.92
CA ALA A 348 33.48 47.04 -29.35
C ALA A 348 33.41 48.44 -29.98
N SER A 349 32.49 49.29 -29.51
CA SER A 349 32.38 50.70 -29.92
C SER A 349 33.58 51.53 -29.44
N THR A 350 33.99 51.37 -28.17
CA THR A 350 35.16 52.06 -27.62
C THR A 350 36.47 51.57 -28.23
N LEU A 351 36.60 50.29 -28.56
CA LEU A 351 37.74 49.78 -29.34
C LEU A 351 37.80 50.37 -30.75
N LYS A 352 36.66 50.51 -31.45
CA LYS A 352 36.61 51.19 -32.75
C LYS A 352 36.96 52.68 -32.64
N ALA A 353 36.54 53.36 -31.57
CA ALA A 353 36.93 54.73 -31.28
C ALA A 353 38.44 54.84 -30.98
N LEU A 354 39.01 53.91 -30.21
CA LEU A 354 40.45 53.85 -29.91
C LEU A 354 41.28 53.63 -31.17
N VAL A 355 40.84 52.77 -32.10
CA VAL A 355 41.52 52.54 -33.39
C VAL A 355 41.47 53.79 -34.28
N ARG A 356 40.38 54.56 -34.26
CA ARG A 356 40.32 55.86 -34.95
C ARG A 356 41.28 56.88 -34.34
N VAL A 357 41.31 57.01 -33.01
CA VAL A 357 42.25 57.89 -32.32
C VAL A 357 43.70 57.45 -32.56
N GLN A 358 43.97 56.14 -32.65
CA GLN A 358 45.29 55.62 -32.98
C GLN A 358 45.69 55.97 -34.43
N ALA A 359 44.77 55.88 -35.38
CA ALA A 359 45.01 56.32 -36.76
C ALA A 359 45.24 57.84 -36.87
N ASP A 360 44.56 58.64 -36.05
CA ASP A 360 44.77 60.10 -35.96
C ASP A 360 46.14 60.43 -35.32
N VAL A 361 46.58 59.64 -34.32
CA VAL A 361 47.92 59.74 -33.71
C VAL A 361 49.03 59.34 -34.69
N ASP A 362 48.82 58.32 -35.51
CA ASP A 362 49.80 57.89 -36.51
C ASP A 362 49.87 58.88 -37.70
N SER A 363 48.74 59.50 -38.06
CA SER A 363 48.67 60.61 -39.04
C SER A 363 49.39 61.87 -38.53
N THR A 364 49.21 62.24 -37.27
CA THR A 364 49.94 63.38 -36.65
C THR A 364 51.43 63.08 -36.44
N ARG A 365 51.81 61.81 -36.23
CA ARG A 365 53.21 61.36 -36.27
C ARG A 365 53.86 61.50 -37.65
N ALA A 366 53.13 61.18 -38.72
CA ALA A 366 53.62 61.41 -40.08
C ALA A 366 53.81 62.91 -40.37
N GLN A 367 52.86 63.75 -39.93
CA GLN A 367 52.95 65.21 -40.07
C GLN A 367 54.11 65.84 -39.25
N THR A 368 54.43 65.28 -38.08
CA THR A 368 55.59 65.73 -37.29
C THR A 368 56.93 65.32 -37.91
N MET A 369 56.97 64.17 -38.59
CA MET A 369 58.15 63.71 -39.32
C MET A 369 58.43 64.56 -40.58
N ASP A 370 57.38 65.01 -41.29
CA ASP A 370 57.51 65.98 -42.40
C ASP A 370 57.98 67.37 -41.91
N LEU A 371 57.52 67.82 -40.75
CA LEU A 371 57.98 69.08 -40.13
C LEU A 371 59.46 69.00 -39.67
N GLU A 372 59.94 67.84 -39.23
CA GLU A 372 61.35 67.60 -38.89
C GLU A 372 62.25 67.59 -40.14
N MET A 373 61.76 67.06 -41.27
CA MET A 373 62.45 67.11 -42.56
C MET A 373 62.58 68.55 -43.07
N GLN A 374 61.52 69.36 -42.97
CA GLN A 374 61.53 70.79 -43.31
C GLN A 374 62.47 71.61 -42.41
N LYS A 375 62.61 71.25 -41.12
CA LYS A 375 63.59 71.85 -40.20
C LYS A 375 65.05 71.54 -40.60
N SER A 376 65.31 70.35 -41.16
CA SER A 376 66.64 69.97 -41.66
C SER A 376 67.04 70.71 -42.95
N GLU A 377 66.07 71.00 -43.82
CA GLU A 377 66.28 71.77 -45.05
C GLU A 377 66.47 73.28 -44.79
N LEU A 378 65.80 73.83 -43.78
CA LEU A 378 66.05 75.21 -43.33
C LEU A 378 67.44 75.36 -42.68
N ALA A 379 67.93 74.32 -41.98
CA ALA A 379 69.28 74.29 -41.39
C ALA A 379 70.42 74.14 -42.43
N SER A 380 70.13 73.68 -43.65
CA SER A 380 71.10 73.66 -44.76
C SER A 380 71.17 75.02 -45.48
N LYS A 381 70.04 75.73 -45.59
CA LYS A 381 69.98 77.10 -46.16
C LYS A 381 70.69 78.16 -45.30
N VAL A 382 70.70 78.00 -43.97
CA VAL A 382 71.48 78.88 -43.05
C VAL A 382 73.01 78.68 -43.19
N ARG A 383 73.47 77.44 -43.42
CA ARG A 383 74.91 77.15 -43.63
C ARG A 383 75.44 77.64 -44.98
N ALA A 384 74.61 77.67 -46.01
CA ALA A 384 74.98 78.21 -47.33
C ALA A 384 75.16 79.75 -47.29
N LEU A 385 74.35 80.46 -46.51
CA LEU A 385 74.45 81.91 -46.32
C LEU A 385 75.63 82.35 -45.43
N GLN A 386 76.15 81.46 -44.56
CA GLN A 386 77.34 81.73 -43.74
C GLN A 386 78.68 81.63 -44.49
N SER A 387 78.79 80.84 -45.56
CA SER A 387 80.04 80.76 -46.36
C SER A 387 80.25 81.93 -47.34
N SER A 388 79.18 82.69 -47.62
CA SER A 388 79.21 83.86 -48.50
C SER A 388 79.78 85.12 -47.81
N MET A 389 79.78 85.20 -46.47
CA MET A 389 80.30 86.35 -45.73
C MET A 389 81.82 86.31 -45.48
N ASP A 390 82.44 85.12 -45.43
CA ASP A 390 83.87 84.99 -45.11
C ASP A 390 84.82 85.32 -46.29
N SER A 391 84.32 85.34 -47.53
CA SER A 391 85.14 85.64 -48.72
C SER A 391 85.34 87.15 -48.98
N ALA A 392 84.53 88.02 -48.34
CA ALA A 392 84.61 89.47 -48.50
C ALA A 392 85.53 90.17 -47.48
N GLN A 393 86.12 89.45 -46.51
CA GLN A 393 86.79 90.05 -45.33
C GLN A 393 88.32 89.85 -45.29
N LYS A 394 88.98 89.36 -46.35
CA LYS A 394 90.45 89.12 -46.37
C LYS A 394 91.26 89.91 -47.42
N GLN A 395 90.69 90.95 -48.04
CA GLN A 395 91.39 91.80 -49.02
C GLN A 395 91.81 93.20 -48.54
N ALA A 396 91.85 93.51 -47.24
CA ALA A 396 92.33 94.83 -46.81
C ALA A 396 92.92 94.89 -45.39
N ALA A 397 94.15 94.38 -45.21
CA ALA A 397 95.04 94.83 -44.14
C ALA A 397 96.50 94.91 -44.65
N LYS A 398 96.81 96.03 -45.31
CA LYS A 398 98.15 96.65 -45.46
C LYS A 398 98.50 97.30 -44.08
N ALA A 399 99.71 97.66 -43.63
CA ALA A 399 100.93 98.18 -44.28
C ALA A 399 102.09 98.35 -43.26
N ALA A 400 103.29 98.66 -43.79
CA ALA A 400 104.41 99.46 -43.21
C ALA A 400 105.33 98.79 -42.15
N VAL A 401 106.67 98.92 -42.19
CA VAL A 401 107.46 100.16 -42.40
C VAL A 401 108.75 99.94 -43.21
N GLU A 402 109.07 100.96 -44.01
CA GLU A 402 110.24 101.23 -44.86
C GLU A 402 111.42 101.82 -44.07
N VAL A 403 112.66 101.49 -44.47
CA VAL A 403 113.87 102.31 -44.27
C VAL A 403 114.82 102.09 -45.48
N ASP A 404 115.36 103.21 -45.99
CA ASP A 404 116.50 103.39 -46.91
C ASP A 404 116.30 103.56 -48.42
N TRP A 405 115.37 104.47 -48.73
CA TRP A 405 115.54 105.56 -49.68
C TRP A 405 116.67 106.53 -49.22
N TYR A 406 117.95 106.13 -49.29
CA TYR A 406 119.07 107.04 -48.91
C TYR A 406 120.35 106.96 -49.77
N ILE A 407 120.29 106.49 -51.03
CA ILE A 407 121.42 106.67 -51.96
C ILE A 407 120.89 107.00 -53.37
N TYR A 408 120.24 108.16 -53.48
CA TYR A 408 120.18 108.94 -54.72
C TYR A 408 121.41 109.84 -54.72
N ASP A 409 122.28 109.67 -55.71
CA ASP A 409 123.23 110.68 -56.20
C ASP A 409 123.92 111.57 -55.17
N PHE A 410 124.96 111.05 -54.53
CA PHE A 410 126.02 111.90 -54.01
C PHE A 410 127.06 112.13 -55.12
N PHE A 411 126.79 113.17 -55.91
CA PHE A 411 127.82 114.06 -56.46
C PHE A 411 128.98 113.44 -57.27
N ASN A 412 128.84 113.52 -58.61
CA ASN A 412 129.85 114.17 -59.47
C ASN A 412 130.63 115.24 -58.67
N GLU A 413 131.96 115.37 -58.65
CA GLU A 413 132.95 115.53 -59.74
C GLU A 413 134.35 115.61 -59.05
N GLU A 414 135.50 115.36 -59.69
CA GLU A 414 136.23 116.45 -60.37
C GLU A 414 137.26 115.99 -61.43
N LEU A 415 137.44 116.89 -62.40
CA LEU A 415 138.10 116.80 -63.70
C LEU A 415 139.63 116.98 -63.72
N LEU A 416 140.26 116.33 -64.72
CA LEU A 416 141.19 116.86 -65.74
C LEU A 416 142.10 118.08 -65.43
N GLY A 417 143.41 117.98 -65.71
CA GLY A 417 144.26 119.18 -65.83
C GLY A 417 145.75 118.98 -66.19
N GLN A 418 146.08 119.28 -67.44
CA GLN A 418 147.41 119.31 -68.09
C GLN A 418 148.37 120.42 -67.57
N ALA A 419 149.70 120.20 -67.64
CA ALA A 419 150.78 121.12 -68.13
C ALA A 419 152.17 120.75 -67.56
N LYS A 420 153.11 120.27 -68.40
CA LYS A 420 154.31 120.99 -68.94
C LYS A 420 155.29 121.47 -67.84
N ALA A 421 156.60 121.25 -67.93
CA ALA A 421 157.46 121.71 -69.03
C ALA A 421 158.92 121.20 -68.90
N ALA A 422 159.59 121.10 -70.06
CA ALA A 422 161.04 121.23 -70.27
C ALA A 422 161.98 120.07 -69.88
N GLN A 423 162.35 119.23 -70.85
CA GLN A 423 163.76 118.87 -71.15
C GLN A 423 163.83 117.94 -72.38
N VAL A 424 163.34 118.43 -73.53
CA VAL A 424 163.75 117.91 -74.88
C VAL A 424 164.95 118.72 -75.38
N LYS A 425 165.89 118.86 -74.45
CA LYS A 425 167.32 118.84 -74.69
C LYS A 425 167.81 117.75 -73.75
N ALA A 426 168.41 116.69 -74.25
CA ALA A 426 169.85 116.77 -74.38
C ALA A 426 170.53 117.25 -73.05
N LEU A 427 170.37 116.64 -71.87
CA LEU A 427 170.01 115.25 -71.48
C LEU A 427 170.69 114.15 -72.33
N TYR A 428 171.63 114.51 -73.19
CA TYR A 428 172.44 113.55 -73.92
C TYR A 428 173.57 112.99 -73.03
N GLU A 429 173.78 113.55 -71.84
CA GLU A 429 174.85 113.13 -70.92
C GLU A 429 174.34 112.29 -69.73
N GLU A 430 173.09 112.49 -69.28
CA GLU A 430 172.60 111.80 -68.07
C GLU A 430 172.01 110.40 -68.36
N ASN A 431 171.74 110.11 -69.63
CA ASN A 431 171.29 108.81 -70.15
C ASN A 431 172.28 107.64 -69.87
N ARG A 432 173.52 107.90 -69.41
CA ARG A 432 174.49 106.85 -69.03
C ARG A 432 174.45 106.43 -67.56
N ALA A 433 173.76 107.16 -66.70
CA ALA A 433 173.61 106.81 -65.28
C ALA A 433 172.33 105.99 -65.00
N LEU A 434 171.25 106.25 -65.77
CA LEU A 434 169.95 105.58 -65.63
C LEU A 434 169.92 104.08 -66.02
N GLU A 435 170.89 103.54 -66.77
CA GLU A 435 170.87 102.11 -67.19
C GLU A 435 171.30 101.10 -66.08
N ARG A 436 172.10 101.53 -65.09
CA ARG A 436 172.60 100.59 -64.05
C ARG A 436 171.65 100.40 -62.87
N GLU A 437 170.82 101.38 -62.53
CA GLU A 437 169.83 101.25 -61.44
C GLU A 437 168.52 100.56 -61.88
N LEU A 438 168.13 100.67 -63.16
CA LEU A 438 166.93 100.01 -63.70
C LEU A 438 167.02 98.47 -63.73
N ALA A 439 168.22 97.91 -63.93
CA ALA A 439 168.41 96.46 -63.90
C ALA A 439 168.15 95.85 -62.50
N ALA A 440 168.45 96.59 -61.42
CA ALA A 440 168.21 96.14 -60.06
C ALA A 440 166.70 96.15 -59.71
N LEU A 441 165.95 97.15 -60.18
CA LEU A 441 164.50 97.28 -59.88
C LEU A 441 163.63 96.25 -60.64
N HIS A 442 163.97 95.87 -61.88
CA HIS A 442 163.22 94.85 -62.61
C HIS A 442 163.27 93.45 -61.98
N THR A 443 164.34 93.11 -61.26
CA THR A 443 164.41 91.81 -60.55
C THR A 443 163.44 91.76 -59.36
N LYS A 444 163.20 92.91 -58.68
CA LYS A 444 162.21 93.00 -57.60
C LYS A 444 160.78 92.94 -58.12
N GLU A 445 160.48 93.58 -59.24
CA GLU A 445 159.13 93.60 -59.83
C GLU A 445 158.61 92.20 -60.24
N LYS A 446 159.48 91.35 -60.82
CA LYS A 446 159.10 89.96 -61.14
C LYS A 446 158.74 89.13 -59.91
N SER A 447 159.38 89.38 -58.76
CA SER A 447 159.08 88.65 -57.52
C SER A 447 157.72 89.01 -56.93
N LEU A 448 157.27 90.26 -57.06
CA LEU A 448 155.99 90.73 -56.53
C LEU A 448 154.78 90.27 -57.39
N LEU A 449 154.94 90.17 -58.71
CA LEU A 449 153.89 89.67 -59.61
C LEU A 449 153.53 88.18 -59.40
N ALA A 450 154.48 87.36 -58.93
CA ALA A 450 154.22 85.95 -58.64
C ALA A 450 153.27 85.79 -57.42
N VAL A 451 153.50 86.56 -56.35
CA VAL A 451 152.69 86.52 -55.11
C VAL A 451 151.25 86.96 -55.36
N GLN A 452 151.04 87.95 -56.24
CA GLN A 452 149.69 88.42 -56.56
C GLN A 452 148.84 87.34 -57.25
N LYS A 453 149.45 86.50 -58.11
CA LYS A 453 148.74 85.43 -58.80
C LYS A 453 148.25 84.33 -57.86
N ASP A 454 149.06 83.98 -56.86
CA ASP A 454 148.71 82.96 -55.86
C ASP A 454 147.56 83.38 -54.94
N LEU A 455 147.48 84.67 -54.59
CA LEU A 455 146.39 85.20 -53.76
C LEU A 455 145.04 85.20 -54.48
N VAL A 456 145.02 85.51 -55.79
CA VAL A 456 143.79 85.46 -56.60
C VAL A 456 143.24 84.03 -56.69
N MET A 457 144.11 83.04 -56.91
CA MET A 457 143.67 81.63 -56.97
C MET A 457 143.06 81.13 -55.65
N LYS A 458 143.58 81.55 -54.49
CA LYS A 458 142.99 81.18 -53.18
C LYS A 458 141.61 81.80 -52.97
N ASN A 459 141.42 83.04 -53.42
CA ASN A 459 140.14 83.74 -53.26
C ASN A 459 139.04 83.10 -54.14
N ASP A 460 139.38 82.75 -55.39
CA ASP A 460 138.46 82.04 -56.30
C ASP A 460 138.06 80.65 -55.77
N ASN A 461 138.99 79.92 -55.14
CA ASN A 461 138.70 78.61 -54.55
C ASN A 461 137.78 78.72 -53.32
N LEU A 462 137.95 79.74 -52.48
CA LEU A 462 137.08 79.99 -51.33
C LEU A 462 135.67 80.39 -51.77
N ALA A 463 135.53 81.24 -52.79
CA ALA A 463 134.23 81.62 -53.34
C ALA A 463 133.44 80.41 -53.86
N ARG A 464 134.09 79.46 -54.53
CA ARG A 464 133.47 78.20 -54.99
C ARG A 464 133.08 77.28 -53.83
N SER A 465 133.88 77.21 -52.76
CA SER A 465 133.52 76.40 -51.59
C SER A 465 132.31 76.97 -50.84
N CYS A 466 132.18 78.30 -50.76
CA CYS A 466 131.03 78.95 -50.13
C CYS A 466 129.73 78.73 -50.91
N THR A 467 129.76 78.76 -52.25
CA THR A 467 128.58 78.50 -53.07
C THR A 467 128.12 77.03 -52.99
N GLN A 468 129.05 76.08 -52.92
CA GLN A 468 128.74 74.66 -52.70
C GLN A 468 128.09 74.41 -51.33
N LEU A 469 128.61 75.02 -50.25
CA LEU A 469 127.99 74.91 -48.92
C LEU A 469 126.59 75.54 -48.88
N ALA A 470 126.39 76.67 -49.54
CA ALA A 470 125.08 77.30 -49.63
C ALA A 470 124.06 76.44 -50.40
N SER A 471 124.47 75.74 -51.47
CA SER A 471 123.57 74.83 -52.19
C SER A 471 123.21 73.61 -51.35
N GLN A 472 124.17 73.03 -50.63
CA GLN A 472 123.93 71.90 -49.73
C GLN A 472 122.98 72.25 -48.58
N LEU A 473 123.08 73.46 -48.02
CA LEU A 473 122.18 73.92 -46.96
C LEU A 473 120.75 74.08 -47.47
N LYS A 474 120.57 74.64 -48.67
CA LYS A 474 119.26 74.77 -49.31
C LYS A 474 118.64 73.41 -49.65
N GLU A 475 119.43 72.45 -50.11
CA GLU A 475 118.97 71.07 -50.31
C GLU A 475 118.55 70.39 -48.99
N ALA A 476 119.29 70.62 -47.90
CA ALA A 476 118.96 70.08 -46.59
C ALA A 476 117.66 70.65 -46.03
N GLU A 477 117.40 71.95 -46.21
CA GLU A 477 116.15 72.59 -45.82
C GLU A 477 114.94 72.06 -46.58
N VAL A 478 115.07 71.85 -47.90
CA VAL A 478 114.03 71.22 -48.72
C VAL A 478 113.76 69.79 -48.25
N LYS A 479 114.81 68.99 -47.98
CA LYS A 479 114.65 67.63 -47.43
C LYS A 479 113.96 67.63 -46.07
N LYS A 480 114.30 68.57 -45.18
CA LYS A 480 113.63 68.73 -43.88
C LYS A 480 112.14 69.06 -44.04
N ALA A 481 111.79 69.95 -44.97
CA ALA A 481 110.39 70.27 -45.28
C ALA A 481 109.64 69.05 -45.84
N MET A 482 110.25 68.27 -46.74
CA MET A 482 109.66 67.03 -47.27
C MET A 482 109.43 65.99 -46.17
N HIS A 483 110.40 65.78 -45.26
CA HIS A 483 110.22 64.88 -44.13
C HIS A 483 109.14 65.36 -43.15
N ALA A 484 109.04 66.67 -42.89
CA ALA A 484 107.97 67.23 -42.07
C ALA A 484 106.59 66.98 -42.69
N MET A 485 106.45 67.09 -44.02
CA MET A 485 105.23 66.78 -44.73
C MET A 485 104.87 65.29 -44.65
N ALA A 486 105.85 64.39 -44.84
CA ALA A 486 105.66 62.96 -44.68
C ALA A 486 105.24 62.57 -43.25
N VAL A 487 105.81 63.20 -42.22
CA VAL A 487 105.42 62.99 -40.82
C VAL A 487 103.98 63.47 -40.57
N ALA A 488 103.57 64.58 -41.18
CA ALA A 488 102.19 65.06 -41.11
C ALA A 488 101.21 64.08 -41.79
N ASP A 489 101.58 63.48 -42.91
CA ASP A 489 100.75 62.51 -43.61
C ASP A 489 100.67 61.17 -42.87
N PHE A 490 101.78 60.67 -42.32
CA PHE A 490 101.77 59.46 -41.48
C PHE A 490 101.01 59.67 -40.16
N SER A 491 101.11 60.85 -39.53
CA SER A 491 100.32 61.15 -38.33
C SER A 491 98.83 61.24 -38.64
N LYS A 492 98.43 61.85 -39.76
CA LYS A 492 97.03 61.82 -40.24
C LYS A 492 96.57 60.40 -40.50
N SER A 493 97.34 59.58 -41.20
CA SER A 493 97.02 58.17 -41.43
C SER A 493 96.83 57.39 -40.12
N THR A 494 97.73 57.59 -39.16
CA THR A 494 97.65 56.98 -37.83
C THR A 494 96.38 57.41 -37.09
N THR A 495 96.00 58.68 -37.13
CA THR A 495 94.75 59.16 -36.51
C THR A 495 93.50 58.60 -37.20
N GLN A 496 93.52 58.43 -38.53
CA GLN A 496 92.41 57.81 -39.26
C GLN A 496 92.27 56.33 -38.92
N VAL A 497 93.38 55.59 -38.84
CA VAL A 497 93.39 54.19 -38.39
C VAL A 497 92.89 54.08 -36.95
N ALA A 498 93.32 54.97 -36.04
CA ALA A 498 92.83 54.99 -34.66
C ALA A 498 91.32 55.29 -34.58
N LYS A 499 90.79 56.18 -35.42
CA LYS A 499 89.34 56.43 -35.51
C LYS A 499 88.59 55.20 -36.02
N ARG A 500 89.11 54.52 -37.05
CA ARG A 500 88.54 53.26 -37.57
C ARG A 500 88.55 52.16 -36.51
N TYR A 501 89.66 52.01 -35.78
CA TYR A 501 89.76 51.05 -34.68
C TYR A 501 88.71 51.32 -33.60
N LYS A 502 88.58 52.57 -33.14
CA LYS A 502 87.55 52.95 -32.16
C LYS A 502 86.12 52.73 -32.67
N TYR A 503 85.88 52.90 -33.97
CA TYR A 503 84.59 52.60 -34.59
C TYR A 503 84.30 51.09 -34.56
N TYR A 504 85.26 50.26 -34.96
CA TYR A 504 85.12 48.80 -34.91
C TYR A 504 85.00 48.27 -33.48
N GLU A 505 85.70 48.86 -32.51
CA GLU A 505 85.57 48.54 -31.10
C GLU A 505 84.14 48.80 -30.60
N LYS A 506 83.57 49.98 -30.95
CA LYS A 506 82.17 50.29 -30.62
C LYS A 506 81.21 49.30 -31.26
N LEU A 507 81.39 49.00 -32.54
CA LEU A 507 80.54 48.05 -33.27
C LEU A 507 80.65 46.63 -32.69
N PHE A 508 81.85 46.19 -32.31
CA PHE A 508 82.04 44.90 -31.64
C PHE A 508 81.31 44.86 -30.30
N ASN A 509 81.39 45.93 -29.51
CA ASN A 509 80.68 46.01 -28.23
C ASN A 509 79.15 46.03 -28.42
N THR A 510 78.62 46.70 -29.45
CA THR A 510 77.17 46.64 -29.73
C THR A 510 76.75 45.23 -30.14
N VAL A 511 77.48 44.57 -31.03
CA VAL A 511 77.18 43.18 -31.44
C VAL A 511 77.33 42.22 -30.27
N LYS A 512 78.32 42.40 -29.40
CA LYS A 512 78.47 41.60 -28.17
C LYS A 512 77.28 41.81 -27.22
N ASN A 513 76.81 43.03 -27.06
CA ASN A 513 75.63 43.34 -26.24
C ASN A 513 74.35 42.76 -26.85
N GLU A 514 74.19 42.82 -28.18
CA GLU A 514 73.08 42.19 -28.89
C GLU A 514 73.12 40.67 -28.76
N ARG A 515 74.28 40.04 -28.96
CA ARG A 515 74.47 38.60 -28.72
C ARG A 515 74.09 38.23 -27.29
N ASN A 516 74.57 38.98 -26.30
CA ASN A 516 74.25 38.71 -24.89
C ASN A 516 72.75 38.89 -24.61
N ARG A 517 72.10 39.90 -25.20
CA ARG A 517 70.64 40.06 -25.11
C ARG A 517 69.89 38.90 -25.75
N SER A 518 70.31 38.46 -26.94
CA SER A 518 69.71 37.31 -27.63
C SER A 518 69.90 36.02 -26.85
N VAL A 519 71.06 35.81 -26.23
CA VAL A 519 71.33 34.64 -25.37
C VAL A 519 70.44 34.68 -24.12
N ASN A 520 70.31 35.83 -23.46
CA ASN A 520 69.41 35.98 -22.31
C ASN A 520 67.95 35.74 -22.69
N ALA A 521 67.50 36.28 -23.83
CA ALA A 521 66.16 36.03 -24.36
C ALA A 521 65.96 34.54 -24.69
N LEU A 522 66.95 33.87 -25.27
CA LEU A 522 66.92 32.42 -25.52
C LEU A 522 66.80 31.63 -24.23
N GLN A 523 67.55 32.00 -23.19
CA GLN A 523 67.49 31.33 -21.89
C GLN A 523 66.11 31.53 -21.23
N GLN A 524 65.54 32.73 -21.31
CA GLN A 524 64.17 33.00 -20.84
C GLN A 524 63.15 32.16 -21.61
N LEU A 525 63.22 32.12 -22.95
CA LEU A 525 62.34 31.28 -23.77
C LEU A 525 62.49 29.79 -23.47
N HIS A 526 63.72 29.31 -23.20
CA HIS A 526 63.94 27.93 -22.78
C HIS A 526 63.33 27.64 -21.41
N GLN A 527 63.45 28.57 -20.46
CA GLN A 527 62.82 28.46 -19.14
C GLN A 527 61.29 28.46 -19.25
N GLU A 528 60.71 29.38 -20.01
CA GLU A 528 59.27 29.44 -20.28
C GLU A 528 58.78 28.15 -20.96
N ALA A 529 59.53 27.63 -21.95
CA ALA A 529 59.21 26.36 -22.61
C ALA A 529 59.25 25.17 -21.62
N ALA A 530 60.17 25.16 -20.66
CA ALA A 530 60.21 24.15 -19.61
C ALA A 530 59.01 24.27 -18.66
N GLU A 531 58.64 25.48 -18.26
CA GLU A 531 57.44 25.73 -17.43
C GLU A 531 56.16 25.29 -18.15
N TYR A 532 56.03 25.56 -19.45
CA TYR A 532 54.89 25.08 -20.23
C TYR A 532 54.86 23.55 -20.35
N LYS A 533 56.03 22.89 -20.46
CA LYS A 533 56.09 21.42 -20.43
C LYS A 533 55.62 20.85 -19.09
N GLU A 534 56.02 21.44 -17.97
CA GLU A 534 55.54 21.03 -16.65
C GLU A 534 54.03 21.28 -16.49
N LYS A 535 53.51 22.43 -16.95
CA LYS A 535 52.06 22.69 -16.99
C LYS A 535 51.31 21.65 -17.83
N LEU A 536 51.85 21.25 -18.97
CA LEU A 536 51.25 20.21 -19.81
C LEU A 536 51.25 18.85 -19.12
N LYS A 537 52.30 18.49 -18.37
CA LYS A 537 52.32 17.26 -17.56
C LYS A 537 51.25 17.28 -16.46
N VAL A 538 51.12 18.40 -15.74
CA VAL A 538 50.07 18.55 -14.71
C VAL A 538 48.68 18.41 -15.33
N LEU A 539 48.41 19.07 -16.46
CA LEU A 539 47.14 18.93 -17.16
C LEU A 539 46.90 17.51 -17.69
N ALA A 540 47.95 16.80 -18.14
CA ALA A 540 47.85 15.41 -18.55
C ALA A 540 47.44 14.51 -17.37
N ASN A 541 48.08 14.68 -16.21
CA ASN A 541 47.72 13.96 -14.99
C ASN A 541 46.27 14.29 -14.55
N GLU A 542 45.86 15.56 -14.64
CA GLU A 542 44.48 15.97 -14.34
C GLU A 542 43.48 15.27 -15.27
N ILE A 543 43.78 15.20 -16.58
CA ILE A 543 42.95 14.47 -17.54
C ILE A 543 42.87 12.98 -17.19
N GLU A 544 43.97 12.37 -16.73
CA GLU A 544 43.97 10.96 -16.31
C GLU A 544 43.15 10.75 -15.04
N ILE A 545 43.25 11.64 -14.05
CA ILE A 545 42.41 11.61 -12.83
C ILE A 545 40.94 11.74 -13.20
N LEU A 546 40.58 12.72 -14.03
CA LEU A 546 39.21 12.93 -14.47
C LEU A 546 38.67 11.73 -15.27
N ARG A 547 39.51 11.10 -16.11
CA ARG A 547 39.12 9.85 -16.80
C ARG A 547 38.89 8.72 -15.81
N ALA A 548 39.76 8.55 -14.81
CA ALA A 548 39.58 7.55 -13.77
C ALA A 548 38.29 7.79 -12.99
N GLU A 549 37.99 9.03 -12.62
CA GLU A 549 36.75 9.42 -11.94
C GLU A 549 35.51 9.15 -12.81
N ILE A 550 35.54 9.50 -14.09
CA ILE A 550 34.45 9.17 -15.03
C ILE A 550 34.24 7.65 -15.08
N THR A 551 35.30 6.86 -15.22
CA THR A 551 35.15 5.39 -15.26
C THR A 551 34.65 4.80 -13.94
N ALA A 552 35.00 5.40 -12.79
CA ALA A 552 34.48 5.01 -11.50
C ALA A 552 32.98 5.33 -11.40
N LYS A 553 32.58 6.52 -11.84
CA LYS A 553 31.17 6.95 -11.89
C LYS A 553 30.33 6.12 -12.86
N ASP A 554 30.89 5.73 -14.00
CA ASP A 554 30.23 4.81 -14.94
C ASP A 554 30.00 3.44 -14.32
N LYS A 555 30.97 2.90 -13.56
CA LYS A 555 30.81 1.64 -12.82
C LYS A 555 29.73 1.77 -11.75
N GLU A 556 29.73 2.84 -10.97
CA GLU A 556 28.68 3.12 -9.97
C GLU A 556 27.30 3.25 -10.64
N TYR A 557 27.21 3.94 -11.77
CA TYR A 557 25.96 4.09 -12.53
C TYR A 557 25.44 2.74 -13.03
N VAL A 558 26.30 1.90 -13.60
CA VAL A 558 25.92 0.55 -14.06
C VAL A 558 25.45 -0.32 -12.89
N ALA A 559 26.14 -0.27 -11.75
CA ALA A 559 25.74 -1.00 -10.55
C ALA A 559 24.37 -0.53 -10.03
N ASN A 560 24.15 0.78 -9.96
CA ASN A 560 22.87 1.36 -9.55
C ASN A 560 21.74 1.01 -10.53
N ASN A 561 22.00 1.05 -11.83
CA ASN A 561 21.02 0.68 -12.85
C ASN A 561 20.66 -0.82 -12.77
N LEU A 562 21.63 -1.69 -12.49
CA LEU A 562 21.38 -3.11 -12.25
C LEU A 562 20.53 -3.32 -10.98
N ALA A 563 20.86 -2.63 -9.89
CA ALA A 563 20.09 -2.67 -8.64
C ALA A 563 18.65 -2.18 -8.86
N PHE A 564 18.46 -1.10 -9.61
CA PHE A 564 17.14 -0.58 -9.99
C PHE A 564 16.34 -1.59 -10.81
N LYS A 565 16.94 -2.20 -11.85
CA LYS A 565 16.27 -3.25 -12.64
C LYS A 565 15.88 -4.45 -11.77
N ASN A 566 16.75 -4.88 -10.87
CA ASN A 566 16.45 -5.96 -9.93
C ASN A 566 15.28 -5.58 -9.02
N ALA A 567 15.25 -4.36 -8.49
CA ALA A 567 14.12 -3.85 -7.70
C ALA A 567 12.81 -3.81 -8.51
N CYS A 568 12.84 -3.36 -9.78
CA CYS A 568 11.67 -3.42 -10.66
C CYS A 568 11.17 -4.86 -10.85
N THR A 569 12.06 -5.82 -11.11
CA THR A 569 11.64 -7.22 -11.26
C THR A 569 11.05 -7.80 -9.97
N GLN A 570 11.53 -7.37 -8.80
CA GLN A 570 10.94 -7.75 -7.51
C GLN A 570 9.57 -7.11 -7.30
N LEU A 571 9.39 -5.84 -7.67
CA LEU A 571 8.10 -5.17 -7.63
C LEU A 571 7.08 -5.85 -8.56
N ASP A 572 7.49 -6.22 -9.77
CA ASP A 572 6.64 -6.95 -10.72
C ASP A 572 6.25 -8.33 -10.15
N ALA A 573 7.21 -9.06 -9.56
CA ALA A 573 6.95 -10.34 -8.91
C ALA A 573 5.97 -10.20 -7.74
N LEU A 574 6.16 -9.22 -6.86
CA LEU A 574 5.25 -8.93 -5.75
C LEU A 574 3.87 -8.50 -6.25
N THR A 575 3.79 -7.73 -7.34
CA THR A 575 2.52 -7.33 -7.95
C THR A 575 1.76 -8.55 -8.48
N ILE A 576 2.46 -9.51 -9.10
CA ILE A 576 1.87 -10.78 -9.54
C ILE A 576 1.37 -11.59 -8.33
N GLU A 577 2.13 -11.66 -7.24
CA GLU A 577 1.72 -12.36 -6.01
C GLU A 577 0.49 -11.70 -5.36
N VAL A 578 0.46 -10.37 -5.26
CA VAL A 578 -0.70 -9.62 -4.75
C VAL A 578 -1.92 -9.89 -5.60
N ASN A 579 -1.80 -9.86 -6.94
CA ASN A 579 -2.90 -10.16 -7.85
C ASN A 579 -3.40 -11.61 -7.68
N LYS A 580 -2.49 -12.56 -7.46
CA LYS A 580 -2.85 -13.95 -7.16
C LYS A 580 -3.63 -14.07 -5.85
N PHE A 581 -3.17 -13.43 -4.78
CA PHE A 581 -3.88 -13.42 -3.50
C PHE A 581 -5.24 -12.72 -3.59
N LEU A 582 -5.35 -11.63 -4.36
CA LEU A 582 -6.63 -10.97 -4.63
C LEU A 582 -7.60 -11.87 -5.38
N PHE A 583 -7.11 -12.64 -6.36
CA PHE A 583 -7.92 -13.62 -7.07
C PHE A 583 -8.41 -14.75 -6.15
N GLU A 584 -7.53 -15.29 -5.32
CA GLU A 584 -7.89 -16.31 -4.33
C GLU A 584 -8.89 -15.79 -3.28
N TYR A 585 -8.72 -14.54 -2.83
CA TYR A 585 -9.65 -13.87 -1.94
C TYR A 585 -11.03 -13.71 -2.58
N LYS A 586 -11.10 -13.24 -3.82
CA LYS A 586 -12.38 -13.14 -4.57
C LYS A 586 -13.05 -14.50 -4.70
N LYS A 587 -12.31 -15.54 -5.08
CA LYS A 587 -12.84 -16.90 -5.18
C LYS A 587 -13.40 -17.43 -3.85
N LYS A 588 -12.71 -17.17 -2.74
CA LYS A 588 -13.20 -17.52 -1.39
C LYS A 588 -14.44 -16.70 -1.01
N ARG A 589 -14.47 -15.42 -1.37
CA ARG A 589 -15.63 -14.56 -1.12
C ARG A 589 -16.86 -15.02 -1.91
N ASP A 590 -16.69 -15.34 -3.20
CA ASP A 590 -17.77 -15.89 -4.02
C ASP A 590 -18.28 -17.23 -3.44
N ALA A 591 -17.40 -18.06 -2.90
CA ALA A 591 -17.78 -19.30 -2.23
C ALA A 591 -18.56 -19.05 -0.92
N ILE A 592 -18.18 -18.03 -0.14
CA ILE A 592 -18.92 -17.61 1.06
C ILE A 592 -20.31 -17.09 0.65
N ASP A 593 -20.40 -16.28 -0.39
CA ASP A 593 -21.68 -15.73 -0.86
C ASP A 593 -22.60 -16.85 -1.37
N GLN A 594 -22.05 -17.87 -2.06
CA GLN A 594 -22.79 -19.08 -2.43
C GLN A 594 -23.27 -19.87 -1.20
N GLN A 595 -22.44 -20.02 -0.17
CA GLN A 595 -22.82 -20.69 1.07
C GLN A 595 -23.88 -19.90 1.85
N LEU A 596 -23.79 -18.57 1.87
CA LEU A 596 -24.80 -17.70 2.48
C LEU A 596 -26.17 -17.86 1.78
N ALA A 597 -26.19 -17.86 0.44
CA ALA A 597 -27.40 -18.11 -0.32
C ALA A 597 -28.00 -19.50 -0.03
N GLU A 598 -27.16 -20.53 0.12
CA GLU A 598 -27.62 -21.88 0.47
C GLU A 598 -28.16 -21.94 1.91
N VAL A 599 -27.53 -21.25 2.87
CA VAL A 599 -28.03 -21.12 4.24
C VAL A 599 -29.39 -20.42 4.26
N GLU A 600 -29.59 -19.35 3.49
CA GLU A 600 -30.89 -18.68 3.36
C GLU A 600 -31.95 -19.60 2.76
N ARG A 601 -31.58 -20.39 1.74
CA ARG A 601 -32.47 -21.39 1.14
C ARG A 601 -32.87 -22.48 2.14
N LEU A 602 -31.91 -23.01 2.89
CA LEU A 602 -32.15 -24.02 3.93
C LEU A 602 -32.99 -23.45 5.07
N ASN A 603 -32.73 -22.23 5.52
CA ASN A 603 -33.55 -21.55 6.54
C ASN A 603 -34.99 -21.35 6.05
N SER A 604 -35.20 -20.97 4.79
CA SER A 604 -36.54 -20.87 4.20
C SER A 604 -37.26 -22.23 4.18
N ALA A 605 -36.54 -23.31 3.84
CA ALA A 605 -37.08 -24.67 3.88
C ALA A 605 -37.42 -25.13 5.31
N ILE A 606 -36.57 -24.82 6.29
CA ILE A 606 -36.83 -25.09 7.71
C ILE A 606 -38.08 -24.34 8.18
N ASN A 607 -38.19 -23.04 7.91
CA ASN A 607 -39.36 -22.25 8.29
C ASN A 607 -40.66 -22.80 7.66
N SER A 608 -40.59 -23.25 6.41
CA SER A 608 -41.73 -23.90 5.73
C SER A 608 -42.11 -25.23 6.40
N ALA A 609 -41.12 -26.05 6.76
CA ALA A 609 -41.32 -27.32 7.47
C ALA A 609 -41.89 -27.10 8.89
N GLU A 610 -41.38 -26.12 9.62
CA GLU A 610 -41.91 -25.73 10.93
C GLU A 610 -43.35 -25.23 10.84
N ALA A 611 -43.67 -24.41 9.84
CA ALA A 611 -45.04 -23.97 9.60
C ALA A 611 -45.97 -25.14 9.25
N ALA A 612 -45.51 -26.13 8.47
CA ALA A 612 -46.25 -27.34 8.18
C ALA A 612 -46.45 -28.20 9.43
N MET A 613 -45.42 -28.34 10.28
CA MET A 613 -45.49 -29.08 11.54
C MET A 613 -46.49 -28.43 12.51
N LEU A 614 -46.47 -27.10 12.63
CA LEU A 614 -47.44 -26.36 13.44
C LEU A 614 -48.87 -26.55 12.93
N LYS A 615 -49.09 -26.47 11.61
CA LYS A 615 -50.41 -26.75 11.02
C LYS A 615 -50.87 -28.18 11.33
N LEU A 616 -50.00 -29.17 11.18
CA LEU A 616 -50.33 -30.56 11.48
C LEU A 616 -50.67 -30.75 12.96
N LYS A 617 -49.91 -30.11 13.87
CA LYS A 617 -50.20 -30.13 15.31
C LYS A 617 -51.58 -29.56 15.61
N THR A 618 -51.93 -28.39 15.06
CA THR A 618 -53.26 -27.78 15.27
C THR A 618 -54.39 -28.65 14.72
N GLN A 619 -54.19 -29.30 13.57
CA GLN A 619 -55.16 -30.25 13.01
C GLN A 619 -55.32 -31.50 13.88
N TYR A 620 -54.23 -32.00 14.44
CA TYR A 620 -54.27 -33.14 15.35
C TYR A 620 -54.99 -32.79 16.66
N GLU A 621 -54.71 -31.61 17.23
CA GLU A 621 -55.41 -31.11 18.43
C GLU A 621 -56.93 -31.00 18.17
N ALA A 622 -57.34 -30.39 17.05
CA ALA A 622 -58.73 -30.32 16.65
C ALA A 622 -59.36 -31.72 16.47
N ALA A 623 -58.66 -32.65 15.81
CA ALA A 623 -59.15 -34.03 15.65
C ALA A 623 -59.30 -34.77 16.98
N VAL A 624 -58.42 -34.51 17.96
CA VAL A 624 -58.52 -35.06 19.31
C VAL A 624 -59.71 -34.44 20.06
N GLU A 625 -59.93 -33.13 19.93
CA GLU A 625 -61.10 -32.45 20.49
C GLU A 625 -62.40 -33.01 19.91
N ASP A 626 -62.50 -33.18 18.59
CA ASP A 626 -63.65 -33.79 17.91
C ASP A 626 -63.88 -35.23 18.36
N ARG A 627 -62.82 -36.03 18.49
CA ARG A 627 -62.89 -37.41 19.02
C ARG A 627 -63.39 -37.42 20.46
N ASN A 628 -62.90 -36.51 21.30
CA ASN A 628 -63.33 -36.45 22.70
C ASN A 628 -64.78 -35.97 22.82
N PHE A 629 -65.18 -34.99 22.02
CA PHE A 629 -66.55 -34.49 21.96
C PHE A 629 -67.53 -35.56 21.49
N THR A 630 -67.19 -36.30 20.43
CA THR A 630 -67.98 -37.46 19.98
C THR A 630 -67.99 -38.58 21.01
N GLY A 631 -66.89 -38.81 21.72
CA GLY A 631 -66.82 -39.72 22.86
C GLY A 631 -67.79 -39.35 23.99
N ILE A 632 -67.86 -38.06 24.36
CA ILE A 632 -68.82 -37.57 25.35
C ILE A 632 -70.26 -37.77 24.86
N GLN A 633 -70.57 -37.41 23.62
CA GLN A 633 -71.92 -37.62 23.07
C GLN A 633 -72.34 -39.10 23.07
N LEU A 634 -71.42 -40.02 22.78
CA LEU A 634 -71.71 -41.45 22.83
C LEU A 634 -72.01 -41.92 24.25
N ILE A 635 -71.31 -41.38 25.25
CA ILE A 635 -71.61 -41.65 26.67
C ILE A 635 -72.99 -41.09 27.01
N ASP A 636 -73.28 -39.83 26.69
CA ASP A 636 -74.58 -39.21 26.95
C ASP A 636 -75.73 -40.00 26.30
N ARG A 637 -75.55 -40.46 25.05
CA ARG A 637 -76.54 -41.29 24.36
C ARG A 637 -76.69 -42.67 24.97
N ASN A 638 -75.61 -43.26 25.48
CA ASN A 638 -75.68 -44.53 26.19
C ASN A 638 -76.40 -44.37 27.53
N ASP A 639 -76.14 -43.28 28.26
CA ASP A 639 -76.84 -42.94 29.50
C ASP A 639 -78.34 -42.71 29.25
N GLU A 640 -78.70 -41.99 28.17
CA GLU A 640 -80.09 -41.86 27.70
C GLU A 640 -80.73 -43.24 27.43
N LEU A 641 -80.01 -44.15 26.77
CA LEU A 641 -80.49 -45.51 26.52
C LEU A 641 -80.67 -46.29 27.82
N CYS A 642 -79.73 -46.21 28.77
CA CYS A 642 -79.86 -46.83 30.08
C CYS A 642 -81.11 -46.35 30.82
N ILE A 643 -81.34 -45.03 30.84
CA ILE A 643 -82.55 -44.44 31.44
C ILE A 643 -83.81 -44.95 30.74
N LEU A 644 -83.81 -45.06 29.41
CA LEU A 644 -84.95 -45.59 28.65
C LEU A 644 -85.21 -47.06 28.93
N TYR A 645 -84.17 -47.90 29.05
CA TYR A 645 -84.31 -49.30 29.43
C TYR A 645 -84.87 -49.46 30.84
N GLU A 646 -84.37 -48.68 31.81
CA GLU A 646 -84.91 -48.68 33.18
C GLU A 646 -86.38 -48.26 33.21
N LYS A 647 -86.73 -47.21 32.46
CA LYS A 647 -88.10 -46.75 32.33
C LYS A 647 -89.01 -47.80 31.68
N ALA A 648 -88.56 -48.44 30.61
CA ALA A 648 -89.30 -49.51 29.94
C ALA A 648 -89.51 -50.71 30.87
N ASN A 649 -88.47 -51.12 31.60
CA ASN A 649 -88.56 -52.20 32.58
C ASN A 649 -89.50 -51.85 33.74
N PHE A 650 -89.47 -50.61 34.22
CA PHE A 650 -90.41 -50.13 35.24
C PHE A 650 -91.85 -50.16 34.71
N GLN A 651 -92.07 -49.68 33.48
CA GLN A 651 -93.38 -49.73 32.84
C GLN A 651 -93.87 -51.16 32.63
N ASP A 652 -93.02 -52.11 32.21
CA ASP A 652 -93.40 -53.52 32.08
C ASP A 652 -93.83 -54.12 33.43
N ARG A 653 -93.12 -53.78 34.51
CA ARG A 653 -93.53 -54.19 35.87
C ARG A 653 -94.89 -53.61 36.25
N VAL A 654 -95.11 -52.32 36.01
CA VAL A 654 -96.40 -51.65 36.30
C VAL A 654 -97.52 -52.27 35.46
N LEU A 655 -97.28 -52.55 34.18
CA LEU A 655 -98.27 -53.22 33.30
C LEU A 655 -98.61 -54.62 33.80
N ARG A 656 -97.61 -55.43 34.17
CA ARG A 656 -97.88 -56.76 34.74
C ARG A 656 -98.69 -56.70 36.02
N THR A 657 -98.36 -55.78 36.93
CA THR A 657 -99.14 -55.58 38.15
C THR A 657 -100.57 -55.13 37.80
N GLY A 658 -100.72 -54.19 36.88
CA GLY A 658 -102.03 -53.73 36.41
C GLY A 658 -102.84 -54.81 35.71
N GLU A 659 -102.22 -55.71 34.94
CA GLU A 659 -102.87 -56.86 34.32
C GLU A 659 -103.36 -57.87 35.36
N LEU A 660 -102.58 -58.10 36.43
CA LEU A 660 -103.01 -58.95 37.54
C LEU A 660 -104.20 -58.34 38.27
N GLU A 661 -104.13 -57.06 38.63
CA GLU A 661 -105.25 -56.34 39.25
C GLU A 661 -106.50 -56.32 38.35
N LEU A 662 -106.32 -56.15 37.04
CA LEU A 662 -107.43 -56.21 36.07
C LEU A 662 -108.06 -57.60 36.03
N ARG A 663 -107.24 -58.66 36.00
CA ARG A 663 -107.72 -60.05 36.05
C ARG A 663 -108.51 -60.31 37.33
N ASP A 664 -108.00 -59.89 38.48
CA ASP A 664 -108.71 -60.03 39.77
C ASP A 664 -110.08 -59.33 39.72
N ARG A 665 -110.14 -58.11 39.14
CA ARG A 665 -111.42 -57.38 38.96
C ARG A 665 -112.35 -58.04 37.94
N GLU A 666 -111.82 -58.61 36.86
CA GLU A 666 -112.62 -59.38 35.91
C GLU A 666 -113.20 -60.64 36.55
N GLU A 667 -112.45 -61.31 37.42
CA GLU A 667 -112.92 -62.45 38.22
C GLU A 667 -114.02 -62.04 39.21
N GLU A 668 -113.84 -60.92 39.92
CA GLU A 668 -114.88 -60.33 40.77
C GLU A 668 -116.16 -60.02 39.97
N VAL A 669 -116.03 -59.37 38.81
CA VAL A 669 -117.17 -59.08 37.92
C VAL A 669 -117.84 -60.37 37.45
N ARG A 670 -117.07 -61.40 37.11
CA ARG A 670 -117.60 -62.71 36.71
C ARG A 670 -118.36 -63.37 37.86
N LEU A 671 -117.85 -63.30 39.08
CA LEU A 671 -118.51 -63.78 40.29
C LEU A 671 -119.82 -63.02 40.53
N TYR A 672 -119.81 -61.69 40.43
CA TYR A 672 -121.01 -60.88 40.58
C TYR A 672 -122.06 -61.19 39.50
N LYS A 673 -121.64 -61.40 38.24
CA LYS A 673 -122.55 -61.84 37.16
C LYS A 673 -123.17 -63.21 37.46
N LEU A 674 -122.40 -64.15 38.01
CA LEU A 674 -122.92 -65.46 38.42
C LEU A 674 -123.94 -65.30 39.56
N GLN A 675 -123.64 -64.47 40.57
CA GLN A 675 -124.56 -64.16 41.65
C GLN A 675 -125.84 -63.48 41.14
N GLN A 676 -125.73 -62.54 40.21
CA GLN A 676 -126.87 -61.89 39.57
C GLN A 676 -127.75 -62.92 38.83
N ASN A 677 -127.14 -63.81 38.04
CA ASN A 677 -127.86 -64.85 37.32
C ASN A 677 -128.56 -65.84 38.26
N GLU A 678 -127.92 -66.21 39.37
CA GLU A 678 -128.51 -67.06 40.41
C GLU A 678 -129.70 -66.36 41.10
N LEU A 679 -129.59 -65.07 41.41
CA LEU A 679 -130.70 -64.28 41.93
C LEU A 679 -131.86 -64.19 40.91
N HIS A 680 -131.57 -63.96 39.64
CA HIS A 680 -132.57 -63.99 38.56
C HIS A 680 -133.26 -65.36 38.48
N ARG A 681 -132.51 -66.47 38.54
CA ARG A 681 -133.08 -67.83 38.58
C ARG A 681 -133.97 -68.04 39.81
N ARG A 682 -133.56 -67.59 40.99
CA ARG A 682 -134.35 -67.67 42.22
C ARG A 682 -135.65 -66.87 42.12
N VAL A 683 -135.60 -65.66 41.56
CA VAL A 683 -136.78 -64.84 41.29
C VAL A 683 -137.70 -65.55 40.31
N HIS A 684 -137.17 -66.04 39.19
CA HIS A 684 -137.95 -66.77 38.19
C HIS A 684 -138.59 -68.05 38.77
N ALA A 685 -137.85 -68.83 39.57
CA ALA A 685 -138.36 -70.02 40.24
C ALA A 685 -139.51 -69.67 41.21
N LYS A 686 -139.34 -68.59 42.01
CA LYS A 686 -140.42 -68.08 42.88
C LYS A 686 -141.63 -67.60 42.08
N GLN A 687 -141.43 -66.92 40.95
CA GLN A 687 -142.51 -66.49 40.06
C GLN A 687 -143.23 -67.68 39.41
N SER A 688 -142.50 -68.74 39.02
CA SER A 688 -143.08 -69.96 38.45
C SER A 688 -143.80 -70.84 39.48
N LEU A 689 -143.47 -70.72 40.77
CA LEU A 689 -144.18 -71.37 41.88
C LEU A 689 -145.53 -70.70 42.20
N VAL A 690 -145.74 -69.46 41.73
CA VAL A 690 -147.06 -68.82 41.76
C VAL A 690 -147.90 -69.47 40.65
N SER A 691 -148.70 -70.49 41.02
CA SER A 691 -149.64 -71.10 40.08
C SER A 691 -150.69 -70.04 39.69
N ARG A 692 -150.98 -69.89 38.40
CA ARG A 692 -152.04 -69.00 37.87
C ARG A 692 -153.40 -69.21 38.56
N GLU A 693 -153.62 -70.39 39.14
CA GLU A 693 -154.80 -70.71 39.94
C GLU A 693 -154.88 -69.91 41.24
N THR A 694 -153.76 -69.67 41.93
CA THR A 694 -153.71 -68.85 43.16
C THR A 694 -153.94 -67.37 42.87
N GLU A 695 -153.45 -66.86 41.74
CA GLU A 695 -153.71 -65.50 41.27
C GLU A 695 -155.20 -65.32 40.92
N ARG A 696 -155.82 -66.32 40.28
CA ARG A 696 -157.24 -66.27 39.89
C ARG A 696 -158.20 -66.39 41.09
N THR A 697 -157.87 -67.18 42.11
CA THR A 697 -158.68 -67.24 43.35
C THR A 697 -158.61 -65.94 44.13
N LEU A 698 -157.42 -65.34 44.25
CA LEU A 698 -157.24 -64.06 44.94
C LEU A 698 -157.94 -62.91 44.20
N LEU A 699 -157.92 -62.90 42.86
CA LEU A 699 -158.65 -61.92 42.06
C LEU A 699 -160.18 -62.05 42.22
N ALA A 700 -160.71 -63.27 42.25
CA ALA A 700 -162.14 -63.50 42.50
C ALA A 700 -162.57 -63.06 43.92
N GLU A 701 -161.68 -63.22 44.91
CA GLU A 701 -161.91 -62.80 46.29
C GLU A 701 -161.85 -61.27 46.43
N ILE A 702 -160.96 -60.60 45.68
CA ILE A 702 -160.93 -59.15 45.55
C ILE A 702 -162.23 -58.63 44.93
N GLU A 703 -162.70 -59.22 43.82
CA GLU A 703 -163.97 -58.80 43.16
C GLU A 703 -165.17 -58.91 44.11
N ARG A 704 -165.23 -59.99 44.91
CA ARG A 704 -166.26 -60.16 45.93
C ARG A 704 -166.16 -59.09 47.02
N SER A 705 -164.98 -58.84 47.56
CA SER A 705 -164.78 -57.81 48.59
C SER A 705 -165.06 -56.39 48.07
N THR A 706 -164.82 -56.11 46.79
CA THR A 706 -165.18 -54.82 46.19
C THR A 706 -166.70 -54.61 46.09
N ALA A 707 -167.46 -55.66 45.75
CA ALA A 707 -168.92 -55.56 45.70
C ALA A 707 -169.56 -55.36 47.10
N GLU A 708 -169.01 -56.02 48.12
CA GLU A 708 -169.42 -55.80 49.52
C GLU A 708 -169.08 -54.37 49.99
N LEU A 709 -167.92 -53.83 49.59
CA LEU A 709 -167.51 -52.46 49.89
C LEU A 709 -168.43 -51.42 49.25
N GLU A 710 -168.83 -51.59 47.99
CA GLU A 710 -169.75 -50.67 47.30
C GLU A 710 -171.13 -50.61 47.99
N ALA A 711 -171.63 -51.74 48.48
CA ALA A 711 -172.88 -51.80 49.23
C ALA A 711 -172.79 -51.05 50.57
N GLU A 712 -171.65 -51.14 51.28
CA GLU A 712 -171.42 -50.38 52.51
C GLU A 712 -171.17 -48.88 52.22
N GLN A 713 -170.49 -48.53 51.13
CA GLN A 713 -170.31 -47.14 50.71
C GLN A 713 -171.63 -46.44 50.41
N ALA A 714 -172.61 -47.14 49.81
CA ALA A 714 -173.95 -46.60 49.61
C ALA A 714 -174.69 -46.31 50.93
N LYS A 715 -174.42 -47.07 51.99
CA LYS A 715 -174.96 -46.80 53.34
C LYS A 715 -174.27 -45.59 53.98
N VAL A 716 -172.94 -45.48 53.84
CA VAL A 716 -172.16 -44.35 54.34
C VAL A 716 -172.56 -43.05 53.64
N GLN A 717 -172.86 -43.07 52.34
CA GLN A 717 -173.34 -41.87 51.63
C GLN A 717 -174.68 -41.36 52.15
N LYS A 718 -175.60 -42.24 52.58
CA LYS A 718 -176.84 -41.80 53.25
C LYS A 718 -176.53 -41.11 54.58
N LEU A 719 -175.62 -41.67 55.37
CA LEU A 719 -175.18 -41.07 56.64
C LEU A 719 -174.39 -39.77 56.43
N ALA A 720 -173.69 -39.61 55.31
CA ALA A 720 -172.96 -38.40 54.97
C ALA A 720 -173.89 -37.22 54.66
N VAL A 721 -175.03 -37.46 54.00
CA VAL A 721 -176.05 -36.42 53.77
C VAL A 721 -176.66 -35.93 55.08
N ASP A 722 -176.86 -36.81 56.07
CA ASP A 722 -177.30 -36.43 57.42
C ASP A 722 -176.23 -35.63 58.20
N LEU A 723 -174.96 -35.72 57.80
CA LEU A 723 -173.79 -35.06 58.40
C LEU A 723 -173.47 -33.68 57.78
N GLU A 724 -174.04 -33.37 56.61
CA GLU A 724 -173.79 -32.14 55.86
C GLU A 724 -174.66 -30.95 56.34
N ASP A 725 -175.44 -31.11 57.42
CA ASP A 725 -176.18 -30.02 58.07
C ASP A 725 -175.22 -29.04 58.80
N PRO A 726 -175.10 -27.76 58.40
CA PRO A 726 -173.94 -26.92 58.71
C PRO A 726 -174.05 -26.13 60.04
N SER A 727 -174.29 -26.80 61.16
CA SER A 727 -174.42 -26.16 62.49
C SER A 727 -173.30 -26.48 63.50
N ASN A 728 -172.09 -26.88 63.08
CA ASN A 728 -171.06 -27.31 64.04
C ASN A 728 -169.70 -26.58 63.88
N GLU A 729 -169.36 -25.78 64.89
CA GLU A 729 -168.30 -24.74 64.86
C GLU A 729 -166.88 -25.21 65.24
N LEU A 730 -166.61 -26.52 65.31
CA LEU A 730 -165.45 -27.04 66.06
C LEU A 730 -164.21 -27.45 65.25
N ARG A 731 -163.74 -26.70 64.23
CA ARG A 731 -162.64 -27.26 63.42
C ARG A 731 -161.41 -26.44 63.03
N TRP A 732 -161.04 -25.26 63.55
CA TRP A 732 -159.73 -24.70 63.14
C TRP A 732 -158.94 -23.84 64.19
N ARG A 733 -157.58 -23.95 64.23
CA ARG A 733 -156.57 -22.93 64.75
C ARG A 733 -155.03 -23.24 64.47
N PRO A 734 -154.07 -22.25 64.45
CA PRO A 734 -152.58 -22.41 64.27
C PRO A 734 -151.59 -21.81 65.36
N VAL A 735 -150.23 -22.07 65.34
CA VAL A 735 -149.12 -21.44 66.20
C VAL A 735 -147.59 -21.64 65.74
N PRO A 736 -146.48 -20.97 66.29
CA PRO A 736 -145.14 -20.51 65.69
C PRO A 736 -143.74 -20.87 66.43
N GLY A 737 -142.54 -20.19 66.21
CA GLY A 737 -141.11 -20.51 66.69
C GLY A 737 -140.02 -19.38 67.07
N ARG A 738 -138.71 -19.67 67.47
CA ARG A 738 -137.69 -18.88 68.33
C ARG A 738 -136.11 -18.89 67.98
N ASP A 739 -135.24 -18.03 68.60
CA ASP A 739 -133.74 -17.74 68.38
C ASP A 739 -132.62 -18.40 69.31
N PRO A 740 -131.28 -18.41 68.93
CA PRO A 740 -130.18 -19.23 69.52
C PRO A 740 -129.15 -18.58 70.52
N THR A 741 -128.20 -19.38 71.09
CA THR A 741 -127.44 -19.12 72.37
C THR A 741 -125.88 -19.11 72.33
N LYS A 742 -125.23 -18.48 73.35
CA LYS A 742 -123.76 -18.22 73.49
C LYS A 742 -122.77 -19.37 73.20
N LYS A 743 -123.15 -20.65 73.38
CA LYS A 743 -122.26 -21.79 73.08
C LYS A 743 -122.01 -21.96 71.58
N GLU A 744 -123.01 -21.66 70.76
CA GLU A 744 -122.90 -21.75 69.30
C GLU A 744 -121.95 -20.68 68.74
N LEU A 745 -121.86 -19.52 69.41
CA LEU A 745 -120.93 -18.46 69.07
C LEU A 745 -119.46 -18.81 69.37
N TYR A 746 -119.16 -19.48 70.49
CA TYR A 746 -117.79 -19.90 70.81
C TYR A 746 -117.28 -21.02 69.90
N SER A 747 -118.17 -21.92 69.45
CA SER A 747 -117.82 -22.92 68.42
C SER A 747 -117.45 -22.24 67.10
N LYS A 748 -118.15 -21.15 66.75
CA LYS A 748 -117.87 -20.37 65.55
C LYS A 748 -116.55 -19.59 65.65
N LEU A 749 -116.18 -19.12 66.84
CA LEU A 749 -114.91 -18.41 67.05
C LEU A 749 -113.70 -19.33 66.84
N LYS A 750 -113.77 -20.56 67.37
CA LYS A 750 -112.70 -21.56 67.22
C LYS A 750 -112.49 -22.00 65.77
N GLU A 751 -113.59 -22.19 65.01
CA GLU A 751 -113.53 -22.44 63.56
C GLU A 751 -112.85 -21.29 62.79
N LEU A 752 -112.97 -20.05 63.27
CA LEU A 752 -112.37 -18.89 62.61
C LEU A 752 -110.87 -18.73 62.94
N GLU A 753 -110.44 -19.05 64.15
CA GLU A 753 -109.02 -19.04 64.56
C GLU A 753 -108.20 -20.11 63.80
N GLU A 754 -108.74 -21.32 63.65
CA GLU A 754 -108.09 -22.38 62.84
C GLU A 754 -107.97 -21.98 61.36
N ARG A 755 -108.97 -21.26 60.84
CA ARG A 755 -108.94 -20.73 59.47
C ARG A 755 -107.92 -19.61 59.28
N LEU A 756 -107.63 -18.84 60.32
CA LEU A 756 -106.64 -17.77 60.30
C LEU A 756 -105.22 -18.35 60.27
N ASN A 757 -104.91 -19.31 61.14
CA ASN A 757 -103.60 -19.97 61.18
C ASN A 757 -103.26 -20.65 59.84
N ALA A 758 -104.22 -21.34 59.22
CA ALA A 758 -104.03 -21.95 57.90
C ALA A 758 -103.75 -20.91 56.79
N LYS A 759 -104.18 -19.66 56.95
CA LYS A 759 -103.89 -18.57 56.01
C LYS A 759 -102.53 -17.93 56.26
N GLU A 760 -102.05 -17.90 57.50
CA GLU A 760 -100.71 -17.40 57.85
C GLU A 760 -99.60 -18.35 57.37
N GLU A 761 -99.78 -19.67 57.52
CA GLU A 761 -98.86 -20.68 56.98
C GLU A 761 -98.74 -20.60 55.45
N ALA A 762 -99.87 -20.47 54.75
CA ALA A 762 -99.90 -20.29 53.30
C ALA A 762 -99.26 -18.96 52.83
N LEU A 763 -99.13 -17.97 53.72
CA LEU A 763 -98.49 -16.68 53.43
C LEU A 763 -96.97 -16.78 53.60
N LEU A 764 -96.51 -17.54 54.61
CA LEU A 764 -95.10 -17.88 54.83
C LEU A 764 -94.51 -18.71 53.68
N GLU A 765 -95.25 -19.68 53.16
CA GLU A 765 -94.79 -20.45 51.98
C GLU A 765 -94.62 -19.54 50.76
N LYS A 766 -95.56 -18.62 50.53
CA LYS A 766 -95.51 -17.68 49.40
C LYS A 766 -94.40 -16.64 49.54
N SER A 767 -94.05 -16.21 50.75
CA SER A 767 -92.93 -15.28 50.96
C SER A 767 -91.58 -15.96 50.72
N LEU A 768 -91.43 -17.23 51.12
CA LEU A 768 -90.22 -18.01 50.87
C LEU A 768 -90.00 -18.23 49.36
N VAL A 769 -91.06 -18.59 48.63
CA VAL A 769 -91.03 -18.73 47.16
C VAL A 769 -90.71 -17.40 46.47
N LEU A 770 -91.25 -16.27 46.95
CA LEU A 770 -90.93 -14.95 46.44
C LEU A 770 -89.46 -14.57 46.65
N GLU A 771 -88.87 -14.97 47.78
CA GLU A 771 -87.46 -14.71 48.07
C GLU A 771 -86.53 -15.52 47.16
N GLU A 772 -86.86 -16.80 46.92
CA GLU A 772 -86.14 -17.65 45.96
C GLU A 772 -86.26 -17.14 44.52
N ILE A 773 -87.47 -16.77 44.07
CA ILE A 773 -87.69 -16.19 42.73
C ILE A 773 -86.95 -14.86 42.59
N SER A 774 -86.94 -14.03 43.63
CA SER A 774 -86.23 -12.74 43.62
C SER A 774 -84.71 -12.93 43.60
N ALA A 775 -84.18 -13.94 44.30
CA ALA A 775 -82.78 -14.31 44.25
C ALA A 775 -82.38 -14.86 42.87
N LEU A 776 -83.24 -15.70 42.26
CA LEU A 776 -83.03 -16.21 40.91
C LEU A 776 -83.07 -15.09 39.86
N SER A 777 -84.00 -14.15 39.99
CA SER A 777 -84.11 -12.98 39.11
C SER A 777 -82.88 -12.07 39.23
N ARG A 778 -82.37 -11.84 40.45
CA ARG A 778 -81.10 -11.10 40.66
C ARG A 778 -79.90 -11.82 40.06
N ARG A 779 -79.81 -13.16 40.18
CA ARG A 779 -78.75 -13.96 39.53
C ARG A 779 -78.83 -13.94 38.01
N LEU A 780 -80.03 -13.93 37.44
CA LEU A 780 -80.21 -13.81 35.99
C LEU A 780 -79.87 -12.40 35.48
N ARG A 781 -80.24 -11.35 36.22
CA ARG A 781 -79.88 -9.96 35.87
C ARG A 781 -78.38 -9.70 35.95
N THR A 782 -77.70 -10.26 36.95
CA THR A 782 -76.23 -10.17 37.06
C THR A 782 -75.55 -10.90 35.92
N LYS A 783 -75.95 -12.15 35.60
CA LYS A 783 -75.46 -12.86 34.41
C LYS A 783 -75.76 -12.13 33.10
N ALA A 784 -76.89 -11.44 32.99
CA ALA A 784 -77.22 -10.64 31.81
C ALA A 784 -76.37 -9.36 31.71
N ALA A 785 -76.01 -8.74 32.85
CA ALA A 785 -75.07 -7.61 32.88
C ALA A 785 -73.65 -8.06 32.54
N ASP A 786 -73.18 -9.18 33.08
CA ASP A 786 -71.86 -9.75 32.75
C ASP A 786 -71.76 -10.11 31.26
N GLY A 787 -72.84 -10.64 30.67
CA GLY A 787 -72.91 -10.89 29.22
C GLY A 787 -72.99 -9.63 28.34
N GLN A 788 -73.34 -8.46 28.89
CA GLN A 788 -73.31 -7.20 28.12
C GLN A 788 -71.88 -6.76 27.82
N ASP A 789 -70.94 -7.00 28.73
CA ASP A 789 -69.53 -6.65 28.50
C ASP A 789 -68.89 -7.57 27.45
N ASP A 790 -69.22 -8.87 27.47
CA ASP A 790 -68.78 -9.84 26.45
C ASP A 790 -69.37 -9.53 25.07
N THR A 791 -70.66 -9.17 25.01
CA THR A 791 -71.31 -8.77 23.74
C THR A 791 -70.77 -7.44 23.21
N LEU A 792 -70.40 -6.49 24.08
CA LEU A 792 -69.72 -5.25 23.70
C LEU A 792 -68.30 -5.50 23.18
N ALA A 793 -67.55 -6.41 23.80
CA ALA A 793 -66.23 -6.83 23.34
C ALA A 793 -66.31 -7.49 21.96
N LEU A 794 -67.28 -8.38 21.75
CA LEU A 794 -67.54 -9.01 20.46
C LEU A 794 -67.93 -7.97 19.40
N ALA A 795 -68.79 -7.00 19.73
CA ALA A 795 -69.17 -5.93 18.81
C ALA A 795 -67.97 -5.05 18.40
N LYS A 796 -67.05 -4.74 19.33
CA LYS A 796 -65.79 -4.03 19.02
C LYS A 796 -64.89 -4.84 18.09
N GLN A 797 -64.72 -6.14 18.36
CA GLN A 797 -63.94 -7.03 17.50
C GLN A 797 -64.54 -7.15 16.10
N VAL A 798 -65.86 -7.28 15.98
CA VAL A 798 -66.56 -7.31 14.69
C VAL A 798 -66.35 -6.01 13.91
N ASN A 799 -66.43 -4.85 14.56
CA ASN A 799 -66.15 -3.56 13.93
C ASN A 799 -64.70 -3.44 13.47
N GLU A 800 -63.74 -3.96 14.25
CA GLU A 800 -62.33 -3.99 13.87
C GLU A 800 -62.09 -4.91 12.67
N PHE A 801 -62.70 -6.10 12.65
CA PHE A 801 -62.65 -6.99 11.50
C PHE A 801 -63.28 -6.35 10.26
N GLN A 802 -64.41 -5.66 10.39
CA GLN A 802 -65.00 -4.91 9.28
C GLN A 802 -64.08 -3.79 8.77
N ALA A 803 -63.39 -3.07 9.66
CA ALA A 803 -62.42 -2.04 9.27
C ALA A 803 -61.20 -2.65 8.54
N ARG A 804 -60.68 -3.77 9.05
CA ARG A 804 -59.59 -4.53 8.41
C ARG A 804 -60.03 -5.02 7.03
N ILE A 805 -61.21 -5.62 6.92
CA ILE A 805 -61.80 -6.09 5.65
C ILE A 805 -61.92 -4.93 4.66
N ARG A 806 -62.48 -3.78 5.05
CA ARG A 806 -62.58 -2.60 4.16
C ARG A 806 -61.22 -2.10 3.69
N THR A 807 -60.20 -2.19 4.54
CA THR A 807 -58.84 -1.76 4.22
C THR A 807 -58.16 -2.73 3.26
N THR A 808 -58.29 -4.04 3.50
CA THR A 808 -57.79 -5.08 2.58
C THR A 808 -58.53 -5.05 1.25
N THR A 809 -59.85 -4.82 1.24
CA THR A 809 -60.61 -4.67 -0.02
C THR A 809 -60.16 -3.44 -0.81
N ARG A 810 -59.85 -2.32 -0.14
CA ARG A 810 -59.26 -1.14 -0.81
C ARG A 810 -57.89 -1.44 -1.39
N LYS A 811 -57.01 -2.11 -0.64
CA LYS A 811 -55.69 -2.55 -1.16
C LYS A 811 -55.84 -3.51 -2.33
N MET A 812 -56.76 -4.47 -2.24
CA MET A 812 -57.07 -5.41 -3.31
C MET A 812 -57.58 -4.67 -4.56
N MET A 813 -58.51 -3.71 -4.42
CA MET A 813 -58.98 -2.90 -5.54
C MET A 813 -57.86 -2.06 -6.16
N ALA A 814 -56.96 -1.49 -5.36
CA ALA A 814 -55.78 -0.79 -5.86
C ALA A 814 -54.88 -1.74 -6.66
N THR A 815 -54.54 -2.91 -6.12
CA THR A 815 -53.73 -3.92 -6.84
C THR A 815 -54.42 -4.41 -8.11
N VAL A 816 -55.74 -4.62 -8.10
CA VAL A 816 -56.51 -5.01 -9.29
C VAL A 816 -56.50 -3.88 -10.34
N SER A 817 -56.57 -2.62 -9.91
CA SER A 817 -56.49 -1.46 -10.82
C SER A 817 -55.10 -1.27 -11.42
N GLU A 818 -54.03 -1.51 -10.62
CA GLU A 818 -52.65 -1.52 -11.09
C GLU A 818 -52.44 -2.65 -12.10
N LEU A 819 -52.91 -3.86 -11.79
CA LEU A 819 -52.85 -5.01 -12.69
C LEU A 819 -53.65 -4.78 -13.98
N SER A 820 -54.80 -4.10 -13.89
CA SER A 820 -55.57 -3.70 -15.08
C SER A 820 -54.82 -2.67 -15.94
N MET A 821 -54.12 -1.72 -15.33
CA MET A 821 -53.22 -0.80 -16.06
C MET A 821 -52.05 -1.55 -16.71
N TYR A 822 -51.43 -2.49 -16.00
CA TYR A 822 -50.35 -3.31 -16.57
C TYR A 822 -50.84 -4.21 -17.71
N GLN A 823 -52.05 -4.77 -17.60
CA GLN A 823 -52.65 -5.52 -18.70
C GLN A 823 -52.95 -4.62 -19.91
N ALA A 824 -53.50 -3.42 -19.70
CA ALA A 824 -53.76 -2.48 -20.77
C ALA A 824 -52.47 -2.00 -21.46
N THR A 825 -51.41 -1.73 -20.70
CA THR A 825 -50.09 -1.35 -21.26
C THR A 825 -49.44 -2.52 -21.98
N ALA A 826 -49.52 -3.75 -21.45
CA ALA A 826 -49.05 -4.95 -22.14
C ALA A 826 -49.81 -5.20 -23.45
N MET A 827 -51.14 -4.97 -23.48
CA MET A 827 -51.93 -5.07 -24.71
C MET A 827 -51.54 -4.01 -25.74
N LYS A 828 -51.32 -2.75 -25.32
CA LYS A 828 -50.82 -1.69 -26.21
C LYS A 828 -49.46 -2.01 -26.78
N LEU A 829 -48.52 -2.45 -25.95
CA LEU A 829 -47.18 -2.84 -26.41
C LEU A 829 -47.23 -4.04 -27.36
N LYS A 830 -48.09 -5.02 -27.12
CA LYS A 830 -48.33 -6.12 -28.07
C LYS A 830 -48.89 -5.64 -29.39
N GLN A 831 -49.81 -4.67 -29.36
CA GLN A 831 -50.34 -4.06 -30.58
C GLN A 831 -49.26 -3.28 -31.34
N GLU A 832 -48.42 -2.49 -30.65
CA GLU A 832 -47.29 -1.79 -31.26
C GLU A 832 -46.28 -2.76 -31.89
N VAL A 833 -45.98 -3.87 -31.21
CA VAL A 833 -45.12 -4.93 -31.77
C VAL A 833 -45.74 -5.51 -33.03
N ALA A 834 -47.03 -5.88 -33.02
CA ALA A 834 -47.73 -6.40 -34.19
C ALA A 834 -47.78 -5.39 -35.35
N GLU A 835 -47.97 -4.10 -35.06
CA GLU A 835 -47.93 -3.02 -36.07
C GLU A 835 -46.53 -2.87 -36.68
N LYS A 836 -45.47 -2.97 -35.87
CA LYS A 836 -44.08 -2.89 -36.34
C LYS A 836 -43.66 -4.15 -37.10
N GLU A 837 -44.09 -5.33 -36.66
CA GLU A 837 -43.91 -6.59 -37.38
C GLU A 837 -44.64 -6.56 -38.73
N GLY A 838 -45.86 -6.00 -38.79
CA GLY A 838 -46.58 -5.76 -40.04
C GLY A 838 -45.83 -4.80 -40.97
N LEU A 839 -45.30 -3.69 -40.44
CA LEU A 839 -44.47 -2.76 -41.23
C LEU A 839 -43.16 -3.39 -41.72
N LEU A 840 -42.56 -4.30 -40.93
CA LEU A 840 -41.39 -5.06 -41.36
C LEU A 840 -41.74 -6.06 -42.46
N ALA A 841 -42.83 -6.81 -42.31
CA ALA A 841 -43.30 -7.72 -43.35
C ALA A 841 -43.64 -6.97 -44.66
N GLU A 842 -44.31 -5.82 -44.58
CA GLU A 842 -44.53 -4.95 -45.75
C GLU A 842 -43.21 -4.42 -46.35
N ALA A 843 -42.22 -4.10 -45.51
CA ALA A 843 -40.91 -3.65 -45.97
C ALA A 843 -40.14 -4.78 -46.66
N ASP A 844 -40.21 -5.99 -46.13
CA ASP A 844 -39.61 -7.19 -46.70
C ASP A 844 -40.27 -7.56 -48.04
N GLU A 845 -41.60 -7.55 -48.14
CA GLU A 845 -42.32 -7.74 -49.42
C GLU A 845 -41.96 -6.66 -50.45
N ARG A 846 -41.77 -5.40 -50.01
CA ARG A 846 -41.31 -4.31 -50.89
C ARG A 846 -39.88 -4.53 -51.37
N ILE A 847 -38.99 -4.99 -50.49
CA ILE A 847 -37.61 -5.33 -50.86
C ILE A 847 -37.61 -6.49 -51.87
N GLU A 848 -38.38 -7.55 -51.63
CA GLU A 848 -38.50 -8.70 -52.54
C GLU A 848 -39.03 -8.30 -53.91
N SER A 849 -39.94 -7.31 -53.97
CA SER A 849 -40.45 -6.73 -55.21
C SER A 849 -39.55 -5.65 -55.84
N GLY A 850 -38.36 -5.41 -55.29
CA GLY A 850 -37.36 -4.47 -55.82
C GLY A 850 -37.70 -2.99 -55.58
N LEU A 851 -38.65 -2.71 -54.70
CA LEU A 851 -39.05 -1.36 -54.27
C LEU A 851 -38.35 -0.97 -52.95
N PRO A 852 -38.18 0.32 -52.66
CA PRO A 852 -37.55 0.76 -51.42
C PRO A 852 -38.38 0.34 -50.17
N PRO A 853 -37.71 -0.08 -49.06
CA PRO A 853 -38.37 -0.70 -47.90
C PRO A 853 -39.44 0.16 -47.23
N THR A 854 -39.21 1.47 -47.15
CA THR A 854 -40.17 2.44 -46.60
C THR A 854 -40.19 3.72 -47.43
N ALA A 855 -41.32 4.44 -47.42
CA ALA A 855 -41.44 5.73 -48.10
C ALA A 855 -40.48 6.80 -47.54
N GLU A 856 -40.01 6.63 -46.30
CA GLU A 856 -38.94 7.46 -45.71
C GLU A 856 -37.57 7.08 -46.25
N ALA A 857 -37.24 5.79 -46.37
CA ALA A 857 -36.00 5.35 -47.03
C ALA A 857 -35.92 5.83 -48.48
N ALA A 858 -37.04 5.82 -49.21
CA ALA A 858 -37.12 6.37 -50.57
C ALA A 858 -36.83 7.87 -50.63
N ARG A 859 -37.37 8.64 -49.65
CA ARG A 859 -37.11 10.08 -49.52
C ARG A 859 -35.66 10.39 -49.11
N ALA A 860 -35.08 9.59 -48.21
CA ALA A 860 -33.68 9.73 -47.82
C ALA A 860 -32.74 9.42 -48.98
N TRP A 861 -33.04 8.36 -49.75
CA TRP A 861 -32.28 8.01 -50.96
C TRP A 861 -32.35 9.09 -52.03
N SER A 862 -33.53 9.66 -52.28
CA SER A 862 -33.68 10.75 -53.26
C SER A 862 -32.95 12.03 -52.82
N GLN A 863 -32.96 12.36 -51.52
CA GLN A 863 -32.17 13.46 -50.96
C GLN A 863 -30.65 13.22 -51.12
N HIS A 864 -30.19 12.00 -50.86
CA HIS A 864 -28.78 11.62 -51.05
C HIS A 864 -28.36 11.70 -52.52
N LEU A 865 -29.20 11.25 -53.45
CA LEU A 865 -28.95 11.38 -54.89
C LEU A 865 -28.93 12.84 -55.35
N ALA A 866 -29.82 13.68 -54.82
CA ALA A 866 -29.85 15.11 -55.10
C ALA A 866 -28.61 15.83 -54.54
N ALA A 867 -28.12 15.42 -53.37
CA ALA A 867 -26.87 15.91 -52.79
C ALA A 867 -25.65 15.50 -53.62
N GLN A 868 -25.58 14.25 -54.08
CA GLN A 868 -24.53 13.80 -55.00
C GLN A 868 -24.57 14.54 -56.35
N ARG A 869 -25.75 14.80 -56.91
CA ARG A 869 -25.89 15.62 -58.14
C ARG A 869 -25.42 17.05 -57.93
N ARG A 870 -25.74 17.68 -56.79
CA ARG A 870 -25.18 19.00 -56.42
C ARG A 870 -23.66 18.96 -56.29
N ALA A 871 -23.11 17.93 -55.64
CA ALA A 871 -21.67 17.78 -55.47
C ALA A 871 -20.96 17.56 -56.82
N ALA A 872 -21.55 16.79 -57.74
CA ALA A 872 -21.02 16.58 -59.08
C ALA A 872 -21.08 17.85 -59.96
N LEU A 873 -22.16 18.63 -59.86
CA LEU A 873 -22.27 19.94 -60.53
C LEU A 873 -21.28 20.96 -59.96
N ALA A 874 -21.04 20.95 -58.65
CA ALA A 874 -20.02 21.78 -58.01
C ALA A 874 -18.58 21.36 -58.38
N ALA A 875 -18.34 20.07 -58.62
CA ALA A 875 -17.05 19.55 -59.05
C ALA A 875 -16.77 19.77 -60.56
N ALA A 876 -17.81 19.89 -61.40
CA ALA A 876 -17.70 20.05 -62.84
C ALA A 876 -17.71 21.51 -63.33
N GLY A 877 -17.85 22.50 -62.45
CA GLY A 877 -17.93 23.92 -62.81
C GLY A 877 -17.02 24.80 -61.96
N SER A 878 -15.73 24.89 -62.31
CA SER A 878 -14.84 25.93 -61.82
C SER A 878 -13.76 26.29 -62.86
N ILE A 879 -14.19 26.92 -63.96
CA ILE A 879 -13.37 27.79 -64.81
C ILE A 879 -14.24 28.99 -65.23
N GLU A 880 -13.86 30.17 -64.71
CA GLU A 880 -14.02 31.56 -65.22
C GLU A 880 -15.41 32.11 -65.63
N GLY A 881 -15.67 33.36 -65.20
CA GLY A 881 -16.38 34.36 -66.01
C GLY A 881 -17.55 35.10 -65.34
N ASP A 882 -17.25 36.30 -64.85
CA ASP A 882 -17.94 37.59 -65.07
C ASP A 882 -19.48 37.77 -64.92
N ASP A 883 -19.78 38.84 -64.18
CA ASP A 883 -20.75 39.93 -64.39
C ASP A 883 -22.26 39.69 -64.56
N ASP A 884 -22.98 40.43 -63.70
CA ASP A 884 -24.20 41.20 -63.94
C ASP A 884 -25.40 40.56 -64.65
N MET A 885 -26.44 40.28 -63.85
CA MET A 885 -27.80 40.78 -64.11
C MET A 885 -28.68 40.70 -62.84
N TYR A 886 -29.00 41.87 -62.30
CA TYR A 886 -30.20 42.18 -61.47
C TYR A 886 -31.52 41.88 -62.24
N PRO A 887 -32.76 42.05 -61.70
CA PRO A 887 -33.20 42.50 -60.36
C PRO A 887 -34.46 41.80 -59.75
N ASN A 888 -34.72 42.14 -58.47
CA ASN A 888 -36.03 42.34 -57.78
C ASN A 888 -37.16 41.31 -57.87
N ASP A 889 -37.60 40.82 -56.70
CA ASP A 889 -38.77 41.42 -56.05
C ASP A 889 -38.95 40.96 -54.59
N TRP A 890 -39.05 41.96 -53.70
CA TRP A 890 -39.82 42.00 -52.45
C TRP A 890 -39.33 41.23 -51.20
N GLU A 891 -38.57 41.98 -50.40
CA GLU A 891 -38.71 42.14 -48.92
C GLU A 891 -40.19 42.42 -48.47
N PRO A 892 -40.56 42.52 -47.16
CA PRO A 892 -39.81 42.34 -45.88
C PRO A 892 -40.68 41.57 -44.80
N LYS A 893 -40.37 41.33 -43.52
CA LYS A 893 -39.99 42.20 -42.38
C LYS A 893 -39.63 41.38 -41.12
N ASP A 894 -38.59 41.86 -40.44
CA ASP A 894 -38.41 42.12 -38.99
C ASP A 894 -38.78 41.08 -37.90
N GLY A 895 -37.75 40.65 -37.17
CA GLY A 895 -37.81 40.19 -35.78
C GLY A 895 -36.61 39.34 -35.35
N PRO A 896 -35.98 39.54 -34.17
CA PRO A 896 -34.87 38.71 -33.72
C PRO A 896 -35.34 37.26 -33.47
N PRO A 897 -34.50 36.23 -33.66
CA PRO A 897 -34.94 34.84 -33.61
C PRO A 897 -35.29 34.40 -32.19
N THR A 898 -36.59 34.20 -31.94
CA THR A 898 -37.11 33.58 -30.72
C THR A 898 -36.82 32.07 -30.75
N ARG A 899 -36.19 31.53 -29.70
CA ARG A 899 -35.93 30.08 -29.53
C ARG A 899 -37.14 29.24 -29.12
N ALA A 900 -38.36 29.78 -29.23
CA ALA A 900 -39.58 29.07 -28.86
C ALA A 900 -40.10 28.22 -30.03
N LYS A 901 -40.28 26.91 -29.81
CA LYS A 901 -40.93 26.02 -30.79
C LYS A 901 -42.39 26.47 -31.01
N PRO A 902 -42.89 26.51 -32.26
CA PRO A 902 -44.26 26.90 -32.55
C PRO A 902 -45.25 25.88 -31.96
N ARG A 903 -46.34 26.37 -31.35
CA ARG A 903 -47.45 25.52 -30.94
C ARG A 903 -48.21 25.08 -32.19
N ILE A 904 -48.43 23.78 -32.32
CA ILE A 904 -49.24 23.21 -33.40
C ILE A 904 -50.69 23.67 -33.19
N ASN A 905 -51.15 24.52 -34.11
CA ASN A 905 -52.56 24.74 -34.34
C ASN A 905 -53.17 23.47 -34.93
N ALA A 906 -54.30 23.09 -34.34
CA ALA A 906 -55.45 22.43 -34.97
C ALA A 906 -55.15 21.42 -36.09
N TYR A 907 -55.20 20.13 -35.76
CA TYR A 907 -55.59 19.11 -36.73
C TYR A 907 -57.10 18.92 -36.61
N ILE A 908 -57.86 19.50 -37.54
CA ILE A 908 -59.18 18.98 -37.91
C ILE A 908 -58.92 17.95 -39.01
N PRO A 909 -59.42 16.71 -38.87
CA PRO A 909 -59.15 15.63 -39.80
C PRO A 909 -60.12 15.67 -40.97
N HIS A 910 -59.58 15.44 -42.17
CA HIS A 910 -60.36 15.38 -43.40
C HIS A 910 -60.37 13.96 -43.96
N HIS A 911 -61.53 13.32 -43.71
CA HIS A 911 -62.32 12.48 -44.61
C HIS A 911 -62.23 10.95 -44.47
N THR A 912 -63.14 10.39 -43.66
CA THR A 912 -64.34 9.57 -44.02
C THR A 912 -64.99 9.22 -42.66
N THR A 913 -66.26 9.42 -42.29
CA THR A 913 -67.54 9.73 -42.94
C THR A 913 -68.52 10.09 -41.78
N GLY A 914 -69.27 11.20 -41.89
CA GLY A 914 -70.61 11.36 -41.29
C GLY A 914 -70.78 11.70 -39.79
N LEU A 915 -71.05 12.97 -39.52
CA LEU A 915 -71.76 13.60 -38.38
C LEU A 915 -71.03 13.82 -37.02
N LEU A 916 -70.85 15.12 -36.74
CA LEU A 916 -70.37 15.79 -35.53
C LEU A 916 -71.30 15.63 -34.31
N PRO A 917 -70.79 15.88 -33.08
CA PRO A 917 -71.14 17.14 -32.41
C PRO A 917 -69.98 17.84 -31.66
N ILE A 918 -70.17 19.15 -31.50
CA ILE A 918 -69.28 20.21 -30.97
C ILE A 918 -68.91 20.02 -29.48
N PRO A 919 -67.68 20.35 -29.02
CA PRO A 919 -67.28 20.28 -27.61
C PRO A 919 -67.54 21.59 -26.82
N GLN A 920 -67.98 21.47 -25.56
CA GLN A 920 -67.89 22.53 -24.54
C GLN A 920 -66.69 22.31 -23.60
N PRO A 921 -66.07 23.38 -23.05
CA PRO A 921 -64.78 23.33 -22.38
C PRO A 921 -64.90 23.01 -20.88
N PHE A 922 -64.10 22.06 -20.39
CA PHE A 922 -63.82 21.96 -18.95
C PHE A 922 -62.57 22.78 -18.59
N MET A 923 -62.85 23.75 -17.73
CA MET A 923 -62.01 24.54 -16.85
C MET A 923 -60.90 23.69 -16.19
N TYR A 924 -59.67 24.20 -16.15
CA TYR A 924 -58.42 23.66 -15.54
C TYR A 924 -57.50 22.78 -16.43
N PRO A 925 -56.25 23.25 -16.70
CA PRO A 925 -55.18 22.40 -17.25
C PRO A 925 -54.68 21.37 -16.24
N ARG A 926 -54.46 20.13 -16.69
CA ARG A 926 -53.80 19.07 -15.91
C ARG A 926 -52.30 19.38 -15.76
N PHE A 927 -51.80 19.16 -14.55
CA PHE A 927 -50.41 19.26 -14.13
C PHE A 927 -49.50 18.26 -14.89
N GLU A 928 -48.41 18.73 -15.49
CA GLU A 928 -47.32 17.88 -16.02
C GLU A 928 -46.19 17.77 -14.98
N PRO A 929 -45.70 16.57 -14.61
CA PRO A 929 -44.54 16.42 -13.75
C PRO A 929 -43.26 16.84 -14.50
N SER A 930 -42.46 17.74 -13.92
CA SER A 930 -41.17 18.11 -14.47
C SER A 930 -40.14 16.99 -14.29
N VAL A 931 -39.41 16.70 -15.37
CA VAL A 931 -38.29 15.76 -15.39
C VAL A 931 -37.16 16.32 -14.54
N THR A 932 -36.66 15.53 -13.60
CA THR A 932 -35.60 15.90 -12.66
C THR A 932 -34.28 16.11 -13.41
N GLY A 933 -33.82 17.36 -13.45
CA GLY A 933 -32.52 17.74 -13.99
C GLY A 933 -31.38 17.25 -13.09
N SER A 934 -30.39 16.62 -13.72
CA SER A 934 -29.11 16.20 -13.15
C SER A 934 -28.25 17.40 -12.78
N SER A 935 -28.56 18.05 -11.66
CA SER A 935 -27.68 18.99 -10.95
C SER A 935 -28.36 19.42 -9.64
N MET A 936 -27.97 18.83 -8.51
CA MET A 936 -27.65 19.65 -7.34
C MET A 936 -26.82 18.89 -6.31
N ARG A 937 -25.72 19.53 -5.96
CA ARG A 937 -24.89 19.28 -4.79
C ARG A 937 -25.64 19.65 -3.51
N HIS A 938 -25.25 18.98 -2.42
CA HIS A 938 -25.43 19.33 -1.00
C HIS A 938 -26.83 19.15 -0.39
N VAL A 939 -26.98 18.05 0.37
CA VAL A 939 -27.90 17.97 1.52
C VAL A 939 -27.04 18.03 2.79
N ARG A 940 -27.25 19.06 3.61
CA ARG A 940 -26.78 19.10 5.02
C ARG A 940 -27.74 18.27 5.87
N ALA A 941 -27.18 17.43 6.74
CA ALA A 941 -27.91 16.70 7.76
C ALA A 941 -28.55 17.67 8.78
N ALA A 942 -29.80 17.41 9.15
CA ALA A 942 -30.48 18.09 10.25
C ALA A 942 -30.29 17.28 11.53
N SER A 943 -29.79 17.96 12.56
CA SER A 943 -29.51 17.49 13.91
C SER A 943 -30.78 17.43 14.78
N GLU A 944 -30.72 16.52 15.74
CA GLU A 944 -31.63 16.28 16.85
C GLU A 944 -31.94 17.53 17.73
N ASN A 945 -33.23 17.62 18.10
CA ASN A 945 -33.74 17.73 19.47
C ASN A 945 -33.34 18.94 20.35
N THR A 946 -34.27 19.89 20.53
CA THR A 946 -34.41 20.68 21.78
C THR A 946 -35.87 21.08 22.07
N LEU A 947 -36.30 20.67 23.26
CA LEU A 947 -37.45 21.08 24.08
C LEU A 947 -37.87 22.57 24.00
N ALA A 948 -39.19 22.84 24.04
CA ALA A 948 -39.90 23.39 25.22
C ALA A 948 -41.15 24.26 24.89
N ARG A 949 -42.21 23.98 25.66
CA ARG A 949 -43.28 24.86 26.19
C ARG A 949 -44.44 25.32 25.29
N GLY A 950 -45.64 25.05 25.80
CA GLY A 950 -46.83 25.87 25.56
C GLY A 950 -48.15 25.17 25.86
N ASP A 951 -48.37 24.75 27.12
CA ASP A 951 -49.73 24.51 27.63
C ASP A 951 -50.49 25.84 27.71
N GLY A 952 -51.77 25.79 27.38
CA GLY A 952 -52.76 26.85 27.61
C GLY A 952 -54.11 26.21 27.94
N ASP A 953 -54.46 26.32 29.23
CA ASP A 953 -55.78 26.48 29.86
C ASP A 953 -56.96 25.59 29.41
N GLU A 954 -57.22 24.50 30.15
CA GLU A 954 -58.31 24.30 31.15
C GLU A 954 -58.23 22.92 31.80
#